data_AF-A0A6A4LQ61-F1
#
_entry.id   AF-A0A6A4LQ61-F1
#
_cell.length_a   1.000
_cell.length_b   1.000
_cell.length_c   1.000
_cell.angle_alpha   90.00
_cell.angle_beta   90.00
_cell.angle_gamma   90.00
#
_symmetry.space_group_name_H-M   'P 1'
#
loop_
_entity.id
_entity.type
_entity.pdbx_description
1 polymer ?
#
loop_
_entity_poly.entity_id
_entity_poly.type
_entity_poly.pdbx_seq_one_letter_code
_entity_poly.pdbx_strand_id
1 'polypeptide(L)'
;MKMAKVPGFRPGKEVPENILVGHVGRKNIRQATVESILDRTLPHAMSSVSGRALKDSVRIATKFSDMEETYSSQNLVRYDVIVDLAPEVRWIAQDGYKNLKVVVEIDSEIDAHKASEQELRRRHKLLGSMRIVTDRGLQVGDVAVLDISATTIDQDESNIKKIPSAESKGFNFDTEDGDKVLPGFLDSIIGIQRGETKSFPLVFPESWRQEDLRGVHAQFTVECKELFYRDLPELDDSLADKLLPECTTLKQVKESLLQQFLELEQTAKDQATDNAILDQLRKMVEIEIPQSLFEEQGRQLYGAKLLQVQANMKLNEQQLASLSSPRAVKEYLEDQREDIEGIIRQNLAVGDIFKREDLQFSTEELVKEIENSIAEFKRQNQDYDEERVKEQRIWDEVGESDEERDKMLFQIDQECLDVYKRKVDHAAKSRAELLQTLADANVELTSLLSALGEKTFTGIPEKTSGTIKKQLEAIAPALEQLWKQKDERIKEFFNVQSQIQRISGEIAGTSEQVGSLVVDEADLTLKKLDEFQSQLQELQKEKSERLHKVLEFVSTVHDLCAVLGMDFLSTVTEVHPSLNDSTGVQSKSISNATLSSLAKTVLALKEDKKQRLHKLQELATQLIDLWNLMDAPHEERCLFDHVTCNISATVDEVTIPGALALDLIEQAEVEVERLDQLKASRMKEIAFKKQAELEEIYARAHIEIDSDDAREKIMALIDSGNVEPSELLADMDNQIVKAKEESLSRKDILDKVEKWMSACEEESWLEDYNRDENRYNASRGAHLNLKRAEKARVLVNKIPDGRHIWDIPKGERPKDQKKFQEQVNPEPEVFGSKPTPSPGRSSLGAKKVVGPRANGGGANGTPIKRLSLNQNGSRSINKDGKRDNNTRPIAPVNYVAMSKEDDASPISGTEPLPASP
;
A
#
# COMPACT_ATOMS: atom_id res chain seq x y z
N MET A 1 -27.60 3.67 43.18
CA MET A 1 -27.59 2.22 42.81
C MET A 1 -27.57 1.38 44.10
N LYS A 2 -27.94 0.08 44.07
CA LYS A 2 -27.76 -0.82 45.23
C LYS A 2 -26.33 -1.37 45.23
N MET A 3 -25.45 -0.88 46.11
CA MET A 3 -23.98 -1.14 46.01
C MET A 3 -23.42 -2.18 47.00
N ALA A 4 -24.20 -2.62 47.99
CA ALA A 4 -23.75 -3.60 48.99
C ALA A 4 -23.60 -5.02 48.41
N LYS A 5 -22.46 -5.68 48.69
CA LYS A 5 -22.19 -7.08 48.29
C LYS A 5 -22.58 -8.04 49.42
N VAL A 6 -23.80 -8.58 49.38
CA VAL A 6 -24.27 -9.58 50.35
C VAL A 6 -23.62 -10.95 50.08
N PRO A 7 -22.93 -11.59 51.04
CA PRO A 7 -22.38 -12.93 50.87
C PRO A 7 -23.46 -13.97 50.47
N GLY A 8 -23.12 -14.85 49.52
CA GLY A 8 -24.03 -15.87 48.99
C GLY A 8 -24.93 -15.41 47.83
N PHE A 9 -25.01 -14.10 47.53
CA PHE A 9 -25.81 -13.56 46.44
C PHE A 9 -24.93 -12.94 45.34
N ARG A 10 -25.33 -13.08 44.07
CA ARG A 10 -24.64 -12.38 42.96
C ARG A 10 -24.94 -10.87 43.04
N PRO A 11 -23.94 -9.99 42.85
CA PRO A 11 -24.16 -8.55 42.77
C PRO A 11 -25.24 -8.19 41.74
N GLY A 12 -26.12 -7.25 42.08
CA GLY A 12 -27.22 -6.80 41.22
C GLY A 12 -28.46 -7.70 41.17
N LYS A 13 -28.42 -8.93 41.71
CA LYS A 13 -29.63 -9.74 41.90
C LYS A 13 -30.39 -9.29 43.16
N GLU A 14 -31.71 -9.49 43.15
CA GLU A 14 -32.55 -9.24 44.31
C GLU A 14 -32.23 -10.23 45.44
N VAL A 15 -32.07 -9.68 46.64
CA VAL A 15 -31.82 -10.42 47.88
C VAL A 15 -33.08 -10.29 48.74
N PRO A 16 -33.61 -11.38 49.32
CA PRO A 16 -34.77 -11.31 50.21
C PRO A 16 -34.55 -10.31 51.35
N GLU A 17 -35.56 -9.49 51.64
CA GLU A 17 -35.48 -8.37 52.58
C GLU A 17 -34.98 -8.81 53.97
N ASN A 18 -35.48 -9.92 54.50
CA ASN A 18 -35.04 -10.49 55.79
C ASN A 18 -33.52 -10.76 55.85
N ILE A 19 -32.89 -11.10 54.71
CA ILE A 19 -31.44 -11.37 54.61
C ILE A 19 -30.67 -10.06 54.52
N LEU A 20 -31.16 -9.06 53.77
CA LEU A 20 -30.60 -7.70 53.75
C LEU A 20 -30.65 -7.06 55.15
N VAL A 21 -31.80 -7.15 55.83
CA VAL A 21 -32.01 -6.63 57.19
C VAL A 21 -31.14 -7.34 58.22
N GLY A 22 -30.88 -8.64 58.04
CA GLY A 22 -29.92 -9.38 58.84
C GLY A 22 -28.46 -9.00 58.58
N HIS A 23 -28.09 -8.71 57.33
CA HIS A 23 -26.71 -8.43 56.93
C HIS A 23 -26.27 -6.97 57.19
N VAL A 24 -27.13 -5.99 56.89
CA VAL A 24 -26.87 -4.56 57.13
C VAL A 24 -27.05 -4.22 58.63
N GLY A 25 -27.87 -4.98 59.35
CA GLY A 25 -28.15 -4.81 60.76
C GLY A 25 -29.36 -3.90 61.01
N ARG A 26 -30.28 -4.36 61.87
CA ARG A 26 -31.54 -3.64 62.17
C ARG A 26 -31.32 -2.24 62.76
N LYS A 27 -30.24 -2.02 63.54
CA LYS A 27 -29.92 -0.70 64.09
C LYS A 27 -29.55 0.28 62.97
N ASN A 28 -28.58 -0.08 62.13
CA ASN A 28 -28.10 0.74 61.03
C ASN A 28 -29.23 1.14 60.06
N ILE A 29 -30.17 0.22 59.79
CA ILE A 29 -31.36 0.52 58.97
C ILE A 29 -32.29 1.52 59.67
N ARG A 30 -32.52 1.41 60.98
CA ARG A 30 -33.30 2.42 61.72
C ARG A 30 -32.63 3.78 61.68
N GLN A 31 -31.31 3.84 61.93
CA GLN A 31 -30.52 5.06 61.89
C GLN A 31 -30.67 5.76 60.53
N ALA A 32 -30.34 5.06 59.43
CA ALA A 32 -30.47 5.61 58.07
C ALA A 32 -31.93 5.95 57.68
N THR A 33 -32.94 5.35 58.33
CA THR A 33 -34.34 5.73 58.09
C THR A 33 -34.73 6.98 58.88
N VAL A 34 -34.26 7.14 60.12
CA VAL A 34 -34.48 8.35 60.94
C VAL A 34 -33.76 9.55 60.32
N GLU A 35 -32.52 9.35 59.85
CA GLU A 35 -31.74 10.28 59.03
C GLU A 35 -32.53 10.69 57.77
N SER A 36 -32.96 9.73 56.94
CA SER A 36 -33.75 10.03 55.73
C SER A 36 -35.14 10.64 56.00
N ILE A 37 -35.71 10.46 57.20
CA ILE A 37 -36.91 11.17 57.64
C ILE A 37 -36.56 12.64 57.93
N LEU A 38 -35.48 12.91 58.65
CA LEU A 38 -34.99 14.25 58.95
C LEU A 38 -34.67 15.02 57.66
N ASP A 39 -33.87 14.46 56.76
CA ASP A 39 -33.51 15.06 55.46
C ASP A 39 -34.72 15.54 54.66
N ARG A 40 -35.85 14.82 54.75
CA ARG A 40 -37.09 15.09 54.01
C ARG A 40 -38.04 16.04 54.71
N THR A 41 -38.02 16.07 56.05
CA THR A 41 -39.01 16.81 56.83
C THR A 41 -38.46 18.10 57.42
N LEU A 42 -37.15 18.21 57.63
CA LEU A 42 -36.49 19.42 58.13
C LEU A 42 -36.64 20.60 57.14
N PRO A 43 -36.37 20.45 55.81
CA PRO A 43 -36.61 21.54 54.87
C PRO A 43 -38.09 21.95 54.81
N HIS A 44 -39.01 20.99 54.96
CA HIS A 44 -40.45 21.28 54.96
C HIS A 44 -40.88 22.07 56.22
N ALA A 45 -40.36 21.73 57.40
CA ALA A 45 -40.58 22.51 58.62
C ALA A 45 -39.99 23.93 58.49
N MET A 46 -38.76 24.03 57.97
CA MET A 46 -38.04 25.29 57.77
C MET A 46 -38.69 26.20 56.72
N SER A 47 -39.48 25.67 55.78
CA SER A 47 -40.18 26.48 54.76
C SER A 47 -41.08 27.58 55.34
N SER A 48 -41.55 27.42 56.57
CA SER A 48 -42.37 28.41 57.29
C SER A 48 -41.57 29.63 57.82
N VAL A 49 -40.24 29.54 57.86
CA VAL A 49 -39.33 30.55 58.42
C VAL A 49 -38.16 30.90 57.48
N SER A 50 -38.16 30.39 56.24
CA SER A 50 -37.02 30.42 55.31
C SER A 50 -36.48 31.80 54.95
N GLY A 51 -37.29 32.86 55.06
CA GLY A 51 -36.85 34.26 54.86
C GLY A 51 -36.45 35.02 56.13
N ARG A 52 -36.41 34.36 57.30
CA ARG A 52 -36.09 34.98 58.61
C ARG A 52 -35.21 34.14 59.53
N ALA A 53 -35.01 32.86 59.24
CA ALA A 53 -34.16 31.96 60.01
C ALA A 53 -32.66 32.26 59.82
N LEU A 54 -31.90 32.26 60.92
CA LEU A 54 -30.43 32.23 60.86
C LEU A 54 -29.99 30.79 60.56
N LYS A 55 -29.38 30.55 59.40
CA LYS A 55 -29.10 29.19 58.88
C LYS A 55 -28.30 28.32 59.88
N ASP A 56 -27.23 28.86 60.45
CA ASP A 56 -26.35 28.13 61.38
C ASP A 56 -26.94 27.95 62.80
N SER A 57 -28.13 28.49 63.06
CA SER A 57 -28.84 28.28 64.35
C SER A 57 -29.70 27.02 64.38
N VAL A 58 -29.94 26.39 63.23
CA VAL A 58 -30.89 25.28 63.08
C VAL A 58 -30.38 24.03 63.80
N ARG A 59 -31.01 23.71 64.93
CA ARG A 59 -30.61 22.59 65.81
C ARG A 59 -31.82 21.73 66.18
N ILE A 60 -31.69 20.42 65.97
CA ILE A 60 -32.67 19.44 66.43
C ILE A 60 -32.48 19.25 67.94
N ALA A 61 -33.49 19.60 68.73
CA ALA A 61 -33.42 19.58 70.19
C ALA A 61 -33.56 18.16 70.78
N THR A 62 -34.31 17.30 70.10
CA THR A 62 -34.44 15.87 70.43
C THR A 62 -33.21 15.10 69.98
N LYS A 63 -32.59 14.30 70.85
CA LYS A 63 -31.37 13.57 70.49
C LYS A 63 -31.70 12.47 69.49
N PHE A 64 -30.79 12.24 68.54
CA PHE A 64 -30.92 11.19 67.54
C PHE A 64 -31.16 9.79 68.15
N SER A 65 -30.51 9.47 69.28
CA SER A 65 -30.73 8.21 70.01
C SER A 65 -32.17 8.05 70.52
N ASP A 66 -32.80 9.14 70.97
CA ASP A 66 -34.18 9.12 71.49
C ASP A 66 -35.17 8.89 70.31
N MET A 67 -34.82 9.41 69.13
CA MET A 67 -35.55 9.16 67.88
C MET A 67 -35.35 7.73 67.35
N GLU A 68 -34.14 7.16 67.45
CA GLU A 68 -33.85 5.75 67.10
C GLU A 68 -34.70 4.75 67.92
N GLU A 69 -34.88 5.02 69.22
CA GLU A 69 -35.64 4.17 70.13
C GLU A 69 -37.16 4.33 69.96
N THR A 70 -37.61 5.56 69.68
CA THR A 70 -39.03 5.86 69.41
C THR A 70 -39.48 5.32 68.04
N TYR A 71 -38.57 5.21 67.07
CA TYR A 71 -38.87 4.79 65.70
C TYR A 71 -39.33 3.32 65.61
N SER A 72 -40.60 3.15 65.26
CA SER A 72 -41.24 1.88 64.93
C SER A 72 -42.16 2.08 63.73
N SER A 73 -42.31 1.07 62.87
CA SER A 73 -43.06 1.13 61.59
C SER A 73 -44.59 1.35 61.73
N GLN A 74 -45.07 1.62 62.95
CA GLN A 74 -46.48 1.91 63.27
C GLN A 74 -46.62 3.16 64.17
N ASN A 75 -45.52 3.79 64.59
CA ASN A 75 -45.52 4.95 65.49
C ASN A 75 -45.20 6.23 64.73
N LEU A 76 -45.77 7.35 65.17
CA LEU A 76 -45.37 8.68 64.72
C LEU A 76 -44.00 9.05 65.32
N VAL A 77 -43.04 9.40 64.47
CA VAL A 77 -41.81 10.07 64.90
C VAL A 77 -42.11 11.56 65.09
N ARG A 78 -41.86 12.08 66.28
CA ARG A 78 -41.78 13.52 66.55
C ARG A 78 -40.35 13.90 66.86
N TYR A 79 -39.93 15.04 66.36
CA TYR A 79 -38.74 15.75 66.76
C TYR A 79 -39.08 17.23 66.88
N ASP A 80 -38.32 17.96 67.70
CA ASP A 80 -38.50 19.41 67.88
C ASP A 80 -37.25 20.12 67.35
N VAL A 81 -37.43 21.16 66.54
CA VAL A 81 -36.36 21.98 65.96
C VAL A 81 -36.36 23.34 66.65
N ILE A 82 -35.18 23.81 67.04
CA ILE A 82 -34.95 25.18 67.49
C ILE A 82 -34.19 25.91 66.39
N VAL A 83 -34.61 27.13 66.10
CA VAL A 83 -34.01 28.04 65.13
C VAL A 83 -34.10 29.45 65.73
N ASP A 84 -33.00 30.18 65.69
CA ASP A 84 -32.96 31.59 66.06
C ASP A 84 -33.38 32.43 64.82
N LEU A 85 -34.26 33.40 65.01
CA LEU A 85 -34.74 34.28 63.93
C LEU A 85 -33.94 35.59 63.91
N ALA A 86 -33.74 36.15 62.72
CA ALA A 86 -33.19 37.50 62.55
C ALA A 86 -34.07 38.53 63.28
N PRO A 87 -33.50 39.39 64.15
CA PRO A 87 -34.26 40.26 65.03
C PRO A 87 -34.82 41.49 64.31
N GLU A 88 -35.98 41.98 64.76
CA GLU A 88 -36.62 43.19 64.22
C GLU A 88 -36.13 44.45 64.95
N VAL A 89 -35.65 45.44 64.20
CA VAL A 89 -35.00 46.65 64.72
C VAL A 89 -36.01 47.69 65.21
N ARG A 90 -36.06 47.92 66.54
CA ARG A 90 -36.91 48.95 67.17
C ARG A 90 -36.09 50.20 67.48
N TRP A 91 -36.60 51.36 67.08
CA TRP A 91 -35.97 52.67 67.31
C TRP A 91 -36.66 53.37 68.47
N ILE A 92 -35.87 53.91 69.40
CA ILE A 92 -36.37 54.62 70.59
C ILE A 92 -37.06 55.93 70.20
N ALA A 93 -36.62 56.56 69.10
CA ALA A 93 -37.31 57.67 68.44
C ALA A 93 -37.35 57.43 66.91
N GLN A 94 -38.53 57.57 66.29
CA GLN A 94 -38.64 57.53 64.83
C GLN A 94 -37.80 58.65 64.19
N ASP A 95 -37.02 58.28 63.18
CA ASP A 95 -36.13 59.14 62.38
C ASP A 95 -35.11 59.98 63.17
N GLY A 96 -34.81 59.60 64.42
CA GLY A 96 -33.85 60.30 65.28
C GLY A 96 -32.44 60.41 64.69
N TYR A 97 -32.04 59.44 63.85
CA TYR A 97 -30.75 59.43 63.14
C TYR A 97 -30.63 60.55 62.09
N LYS A 98 -31.74 61.01 61.48
CA LYS A 98 -31.71 61.98 60.36
C LYS A 98 -31.25 63.39 60.74
N ASN A 99 -31.17 63.70 62.03
CA ASN A 99 -30.70 64.98 62.57
C ASN A 99 -29.61 64.80 63.63
N LEU A 100 -28.88 63.68 63.58
CA LEU A 100 -27.79 63.38 64.51
C LEU A 100 -26.72 64.48 64.49
N LYS A 101 -26.28 64.92 65.68
CA LYS A 101 -25.13 65.81 65.85
C LYS A 101 -24.16 65.17 66.82
N VAL A 102 -22.96 64.91 66.32
CA VAL A 102 -21.86 64.32 67.09
C VAL A 102 -20.80 65.39 67.31
N VAL A 103 -20.23 65.40 68.52
CA VAL A 103 -19.04 66.20 68.84
C VAL A 103 -17.90 65.21 69.05
N VAL A 104 -16.79 65.41 68.32
CA VAL A 104 -15.60 64.58 68.44
C VAL A 104 -14.49 65.46 68.98
N GLU A 105 -13.95 65.08 70.14
CA GLU A 105 -12.78 65.73 70.72
C GLU A 105 -11.52 65.04 70.17
N ILE A 106 -10.74 65.79 69.39
CA ILE A 106 -9.54 65.32 68.71
C ILE A 106 -8.33 65.83 69.51
N ASP A 107 -7.39 64.94 69.86
CA ASP A 107 -6.23 65.34 70.65
C ASP A 107 -5.24 66.19 69.82
N SER A 108 -4.66 67.19 70.49
CA SER A 108 -3.52 68.01 70.07
C SER A 108 -2.22 67.23 69.77
N GLU A 109 -2.18 65.93 70.04
CA GLU A 109 -1.10 65.03 69.60
C GLU A 109 -1.25 64.53 68.15
N ILE A 110 -2.44 64.67 67.55
CA ILE A 110 -2.77 64.15 66.20
C ILE A 110 -2.43 65.16 65.08
N ASP A 111 -2.04 66.40 65.44
CA ASP A 111 -1.63 67.46 64.49
C ASP A 111 -0.50 67.01 63.54
N ALA A 112 -0.76 67.01 62.23
CA ALA A 112 0.18 66.50 61.23
C ALA A 112 1.48 67.31 61.12
N HIS A 113 1.50 68.61 61.46
CA HIS A 113 2.73 69.39 61.47
C HIS A 113 3.63 68.98 62.64
N LYS A 114 3.05 68.84 63.84
CA LYS A 114 3.73 68.34 65.05
C LYS A 114 4.26 66.92 64.83
N ALA A 115 3.44 66.02 64.28
CA ALA A 115 3.81 64.63 64.04
C ALA A 115 4.89 64.48 62.94
N SER A 116 4.75 65.17 61.81
CA SER A 116 5.75 65.11 60.73
C SER A 116 7.09 65.72 61.12
N GLU A 117 7.12 66.78 61.93
CA GLU A 117 8.39 67.31 62.45
C GLU A 117 9.03 66.36 63.47
N GLN A 118 8.25 65.73 64.35
CA GLN A 118 8.75 64.72 65.29
C GLN A 118 9.33 63.49 64.56
N GLU A 119 8.66 62.98 63.52
CA GLU A 119 9.17 61.86 62.71
C GLU A 119 10.44 62.24 61.94
N LEU A 120 10.50 63.45 61.36
CA LEU A 120 11.72 63.94 60.71
C LEU A 120 12.89 64.02 61.68
N ARG A 121 12.67 64.58 62.88
CA ARG A 121 13.67 64.63 63.96
C ARG A 121 14.10 63.21 64.35
N ARG A 122 13.16 62.27 64.51
CA ARG A 122 13.45 60.86 64.83
C ARG A 122 14.32 60.20 63.76
N ARG A 123 14.02 60.40 62.47
CA ARG A 123 14.82 59.82 61.37
C ARG A 123 16.22 60.44 61.27
N HIS A 124 16.36 61.76 61.42
CA HIS A 124 17.67 62.41 61.48
C HIS A 124 18.50 61.91 62.67
N LYS A 125 17.86 61.74 63.83
CA LYS A 125 18.45 61.18 65.06
C LYS A 125 18.90 59.71 64.93
N LEU A 126 18.32 58.94 64.00
CA LEU A 126 18.77 57.57 63.66
C LEU A 126 20.00 57.54 62.74
N LEU A 127 20.31 58.65 62.04
CA LEU A 127 21.53 58.77 61.22
C LEU A 127 22.75 59.24 62.04
N GLY A 128 22.55 59.72 63.27
CA GLY A 128 23.61 60.18 64.16
C GLY A 128 24.44 59.04 64.75
N SER A 129 25.76 59.17 64.75
CA SER A 129 26.64 58.16 65.35
C SER A 129 26.78 58.36 66.87
N MET A 130 26.69 57.27 67.63
CA MET A 130 26.85 57.31 69.09
C MET A 130 28.32 57.43 69.47
N ARG A 131 28.71 58.49 70.19
CA ARG A 131 30.06 58.71 70.70
C ARG A 131 30.04 58.81 72.22
N ILE A 132 31.01 58.17 72.89
CA ILE A 132 31.13 58.20 74.36
C ILE A 132 31.58 59.60 74.83
N VAL A 133 30.97 60.11 75.89
CA VAL A 133 31.42 61.30 76.64
C VAL A 133 32.33 60.86 77.78
N THR A 134 33.44 61.58 78.00
CA THR A 134 34.42 61.27 79.06
C THR A 134 34.76 62.45 79.97
N ASP A 135 34.28 63.63 79.62
CA ASP A 135 34.94 64.92 79.92
C ASP A 135 33.93 66.03 80.29
N ARG A 136 32.63 65.73 80.27
CA ARG A 136 31.55 66.54 80.84
C ARG A 136 30.45 65.64 81.42
N GLY A 137 29.61 66.22 82.28
CA GLY A 137 28.39 65.57 82.77
C GLY A 137 27.23 65.63 81.77
N LEU A 138 26.12 64.98 82.14
CA LEU A 138 24.90 64.83 81.33
C LEU A 138 24.25 66.17 80.95
N GLN A 139 23.91 66.31 79.67
CA GLN A 139 23.20 67.44 79.07
C GLN A 139 21.97 66.93 78.29
N VAL A 140 21.02 67.82 78.01
CA VAL A 140 19.86 67.49 77.16
C VAL A 140 20.34 67.33 75.70
N GLY A 141 19.98 66.21 75.08
CA GLY A 141 20.52 65.72 73.80
C GLY A 141 21.43 64.48 73.93
N ASP A 142 21.89 64.16 75.14
CA ASP A 142 22.66 62.94 75.43
C ASP A 142 21.77 61.71 75.62
N VAL A 143 22.38 60.53 75.52
CA VAL A 143 21.83 59.24 75.97
C VAL A 143 22.69 58.70 77.11
N ALA A 144 22.06 58.40 78.24
CA ALA A 144 22.70 57.77 79.39
C ALA A 144 22.27 56.31 79.54
N VAL A 145 23.18 55.44 79.97
CA VAL A 145 22.89 54.07 80.40
C VAL A 145 22.83 54.06 81.91
N LEU A 146 21.62 53.96 82.45
CA LEU A 146 21.33 54.16 83.87
C LEU A 146 20.94 52.84 84.55
N ASP A 147 21.44 52.59 85.76
CA ASP A 147 20.76 51.69 86.71
C ASP A 147 19.93 52.56 87.66
N ILE A 148 18.62 52.34 87.66
CA ILE A 148 17.61 53.09 88.42
C ILE A 148 17.02 52.16 89.48
N SER A 149 16.89 52.67 90.69
CA SER A 149 16.14 52.01 91.77
C SER A 149 15.33 53.04 92.57
N ALA A 150 14.19 52.60 93.10
CA ALA A 150 13.26 53.46 93.83
C ALA A 150 12.77 52.78 95.11
N THR A 151 12.76 53.53 96.20
CA THR A 151 12.23 53.10 97.52
C THR A 151 11.26 54.12 98.08
N THR A 152 10.18 53.67 98.72
CA THR A 152 9.19 54.54 99.36
C THR A 152 9.80 55.37 100.48
N ILE A 153 9.46 56.66 100.55
CA ILE A 153 9.72 57.53 101.69
C ILE A 153 8.44 57.59 102.52
N ASP A 154 8.51 57.18 103.78
CA ASP A 154 7.41 57.22 104.75
C ASP A 154 7.84 58.06 105.96
N GLN A 155 6.89 58.60 106.73
CA GLN A 155 7.21 59.53 107.83
C GLN A 155 7.75 58.82 109.09
N ASP A 156 7.49 57.52 109.23
CA ASP A 156 8.18 56.63 110.16
C ASP A 156 9.25 55.82 109.41
N GLU A 157 10.52 55.91 109.82
CA GLU A 157 11.69 55.27 109.15
C GLU A 157 11.67 53.72 109.13
N SER A 158 10.58 53.09 109.58
CA SER A 158 10.47 51.65 109.85
C SER A 158 9.97 50.80 108.67
N ASN A 159 9.54 51.39 107.55
CA ASN A 159 8.77 50.68 106.51
C ASN A 159 9.24 50.92 105.06
N ILE A 160 10.55 51.12 104.86
CA ILE A 160 11.16 51.32 103.54
C ILE A 160 10.91 50.09 102.63
N LYS A 161 10.10 50.26 101.58
CA LYS A 161 9.84 49.22 100.57
C LYS A 161 10.46 49.63 99.24
N LYS A 162 11.10 48.67 98.56
CA LYS A 162 11.45 48.80 97.13
C LYS A 162 10.18 48.86 96.30
N ILE A 163 10.22 49.59 95.19
CA ILE A 163 9.15 49.66 94.19
C ILE A 163 9.63 48.90 92.94
N PRO A 164 9.28 47.60 92.77
CA PRO A 164 9.83 46.79 91.67
C PRO A 164 9.48 47.32 90.29
N SER A 165 8.30 47.92 90.13
CA SER A 165 7.85 48.61 88.90
C SER A 165 8.72 49.80 88.49
N ALA A 166 9.63 50.26 89.36
CA ALA A 166 10.52 51.39 89.14
C ALA A 166 12.01 51.04 89.36
N GLU A 167 12.36 49.75 89.41
CA GLU A 167 13.75 49.29 89.29
C GLU A 167 14.05 48.91 87.84
N SER A 168 15.15 49.43 87.28
CA SER A 168 15.59 49.11 85.91
C SER A 168 17.11 49.11 85.83
N LYS A 169 17.70 48.22 85.04
CA LYS A 169 19.16 48.06 84.91
C LYS A 169 19.58 48.11 83.45
N GLY A 170 20.60 48.88 83.14
CA GLY A 170 20.98 49.19 81.75
C GLY A 170 19.86 49.95 81.02
N PHE A 171 19.15 50.84 81.71
CA PHE A 171 18.11 51.66 81.12
C PHE A 171 18.74 52.72 80.22
N ASN A 172 18.58 52.56 78.91
CA ASN A 172 19.01 53.53 77.91
C ASN A 172 18.04 54.72 77.92
N PHE A 173 18.36 55.75 78.71
CA PHE A 173 17.58 56.97 78.79
C PHE A 173 18.10 58.00 77.79
N ASP A 174 17.28 58.30 76.78
CA ASP A 174 17.51 59.40 75.85
C ASP A 174 16.92 60.69 76.45
N THR A 175 17.75 61.70 76.70
CA THR A 175 17.34 62.89 77.48
C THR A 175 16.34 63.79 76.76
N GLU A 176 16.14 63.62 75.45
CA GLU A 176 15.06 64.29 74.72
C GLU A 176 13.69 63.62 74.94
N ASP A 177 13.65 62.38 75.43
CA ASP A 177 12.41 61.68 75.85
C ASP A 177 12.02 62.04 77.30
N GLY A 178 12.46 63.20 77.80
CA GLY A 178 12.24 63.67 79.18
C GLY A 178 10.76 63.74 79.60
N ASP A 179 9.86 64.07 78.67
CA ASP A 179 8.41 64.16 78.92
C ASP A 179 7.75 62.78 79.14
N LYS A 180 8.46 61.68 78.83
CA LYS A 180 7.96 60.29 78.96
C LYS A 180 8.37 59.63 80.28
N VAL A 181 9.23 60.26 81.07
CA VAL A 181 9.62 59.81 82.41
C VAL A 181 8.90 60.63 83.50
N LEU A 182 9.14 60.28 84.76
CA LEU A 182 8.53 60.99 85.89
C LEU A 182 8.98 62.48 85.89
N PRO A 183 8.07 63.47 85.96
CA PRO A 183 8.46 64.89 85.97
C PRO A 183 9.47 65.21 87.08
N GLY A 184 10.48 66.02 86.75
CA GLY A 184 11.62 66.32 87.63
C GLY A 184 12.73 65.25 87.65
N PHE A 185 12.54 64.08 87.03
CA PHE A 185 13.59 63.05 86.93
C PHE A 185 14.78 63.51 86.10
N LEU A 186 14.54 64.07 84.90
CA LEU A 186 15.58 64.61 84.03
C LEU A 186 16.38 65.72 84.74
N ASP A 187 15.69 66.72 85.30
CA ASP A 187 16.31 67.82 86.04
C ASP A 187 17.20 67.33 87.19
N SER A 188 16.74 66.27 87.88
CA SER A 188 17.47 65.67 88.99
C SER A 188 18.72 64.91 88.56
N ILE A 189 18.81 64.37 87.33
CA ILE A 189 20.00 63.67 86.83
C ILE A 189 20.92 64.51 85.96
N ILE A 190 20.49 65.68 85.45
CA ILE A 190 21.37 66.60 84.70
C ILE A 190 22.68 66.87 85.47
N GLY A 191 23.78 66.93 84.72
CA GLY A 191 25.14 67.11 85.24
C GLY A 191 25.83 65.85 85.77
N ILE A 192 25.15 64.70 85.92
CA ILE A 192 25.76 63.45 86.41
C ILE A 192 26.90 62.97 85.48
N GLN A 193 27.98 62.45 86.05
CA GLN A 193 29.14 61.94 85.33
C GLN A 193 29.14 60.41 85.22
N ARG A 194 29.99 59.87 84.33
CA ARG A 194 30.15 58.43 84.15
C ARG A 194 30.74 57.78 85.41
N GLY A 195 30.04 56.78 85.94
CA GLY A 195 30.38 56.10 87.19
C GLY A 195 29.88 56.80 88.46
N GLU A 196 29.16 57.91 88.33
CA GLU A 196 28.55 58.61 89.48
C GLU A 196 27.19 58.02 89.84
N THR A 197 26.88 58.00 91.14
CA THR A 197 25.57 57.62 91.68
C THR A 197 24.93 58.82 92.36
N LYS A 198 23.70 59.16 91.97
CA LYS A 198 22.95 60.33 92.46
C LYS A 198 21.60 59.89 93.00
N SER A 199 21.24 60.35 94.20
CA SER A 199 19.98 60.02 94.87
C SER A 199 19.17 61.27 95.14
N PHE A 200 17.88 61.26 94.79
CA PHE A 200 16.97 62.40 94.90
C PHE A 200 15.52 61.94 95.14
N PRO A 201 14.72 62.67 95.95
CA PRO A 201 13.31 62.37 96.15
C PRO A 201 12.45 62.92 95.02
N LEU A 202 11.46 62.16 94.57
CA LEU A 202 10.36 62.61 93.69
C LEU A 202 9.02 62.11 94.20
N VAL A 203 7.94 62.63 93.62
CA VAL A 203 6.56 62.22 93.91
C VAL A 203 5.90 61.78 92.61
N PHE A 204 5.27 60.62 92.61
CA PHE A 204 4.44 60.18 91.49
C PHE A 204 3.17 61.04 91.39
N PRO A 205 2.81 61.61 90.22
CA PRO A 205 1.63 62.45 90.09
C PRO A 205 0.33 61.65 90.24
N GLU A 206 -0.78 62.34 90.56
CA GLU A 206 -2.10 61.70 90.63
C GLU A 206 -2.57 61.14 89.27
N SER A 207 -2.03 61.63 88.16
CA SER A 207 -2.26 61.12 86.80
C SER A 207 -1.47 59.86 86.43
N TRP A 208 -0.73 59.25 87.37
CA TRP A 208 0.12 58.08 87.06
C TRP A 208 -0.70 56.83 86.69
N ARG A 209 -0.11 55.97 85.82
CA ARG A 209 -0.81 54.83 85.20
C ARG A 209 -1.20 53.73 86.19
N GLN A 210 -0.34 53.43 87.18
CA GLN A 210 -0.67 52.49 88.26
C GLN A 210 -1.31 53.25 89.43
N GLU A 211 -2.49 52.81 89.87
CA GLU A 211 -3.23 53.46 90.96
C GLU A 211 -2.46 53.39 92.28
N ASP A 212 -1.84 52.25 92.57
CA ASP A 212 -1.01 51.98 93.76
C ASP A 212 0.20 52.92 93.94
N LEU A 213 0.57 53.68 92.89
CA LEU A 213 1.71 54.59 92.89
C LEU A 213 1.31 56.06 92.88
N ARG A 214 0.04 56.42 92.65
CA ARG A 214 -0.41 57.83 92.59
C ARG A 214 -0.14 58.54 93.92
N GLY A 215 0.53 59.69 93.88
CA GLY A 215 0.87 60.49 95.06
C GLY A 215 2.00 59.92 95.95
N VAL A 216 2.61 58.78 95.59
CA VAL A 216 3.64 58.15 96.43
C VAL A 216 4.96 58.95 96.38
N HIS A 217 5.49 59.26 97.56
CA HIS A 217 6.86 59.79 97.71
C HIS A 217 7.88 58.67 97.56
N ALA A 218 8.82 58.82 96.62
CA ALA A 218 9.85 57.83 96.34
C ALA A 218 11.24 58.46 96.28
N GLN A 219 12.18 57.85 96.99
CA GLN A 219 13.61 58.13 96.90
C GLN A 219 14.15 57.36 95.71
N PHE A 220 14.50 58.07 94.64
CA PHE A 220 15.23 57.50 93.51
C PHE A 220 16.73 57.47 93.81
N THR A 221 17.40 56.45 93.29
CA THR A 221 18.86 56.32 93.24
C THR A 221 19.25 55.85 91.85
N VAL A 222 20.09 56.64 91.18
CA VAL A 222 20.45 56.48 89.77
C VAL A 222 21.97 56.41 89.63
N GLU A 223 22.49 55.34 89.03
CA GLU A 223 23.90 55.16 88.68
C GLU A 223 24.09 55.33 87.17
N CYS A 224 24.93 56.28 86.74
CA CYS A 224 25.19 56.53 85.32
C CYS A 224 26.41 55.71 84.82
N LYS A 225 26.17 54.51 84.28
CA LYS A 225 27.24 53.60 83.84
C LYS A 225 28.01 54.10 82.62
N GLU A 226 27.28 54.57 81.62
CA GLU A 226 27.83 55.06 80.36
C GLU A 226 27.04 56.27 79.88
N LEU A 227 27.70 57.20 79.18
CA LEU A 227 27.14 58.45 78.73
C LEU A 227 27.60 58.69 77.30
N PHE A 228 26.65 58.93 76.40
CA PHE A 228 26.87 59.08 74.97
C PHE A 228 26.23 60.36 74.46
N TYR A 229 26.84 61.00 73.47
CA TYR A 229 26.19 62.01 72.63
C TYR A 229 25.97 61.46 71.22
N ARG A 230 24.96 61.99 70.51
CA ARG A 230 24.81 61.75 69.08
C ARG A 230 25.58 62.80 68.30
N ASP A 231 26.52 62.32 67.49
CA ASP A 231 27.19 63.08 66.45
C ASP A 231 26.30 63.05 65.20
N LEU A 232 25.45 64.07 65.09
CA LEU A 232 24.45 64.21 64.02
C LEU A 232 25.07 64.83 62.76
N PRO A 233 24.84 64.26 61.56
CA PRO A 233 25.31 64.86 60.32
C PRO A 233 24.55 66.16 59.99
N GLU A 234 25.23 67.10 59.33
CA GLU A 234 24.62 68.37 58.89
C GLU A 234 23.41 68.11 57.98
N LEU A 235 22.31 68.83 58.24
CA LEU A 235 20.98 68.53 57.72
C LEU A 235 20.82 69.15 56.32
N ASP A 236 21.53 68.56 55.36
CA ASP A 236 21.66 68.94 53.93
C ASP A 236 20.95 67.94 52.98
N ASP A 237 20.69 68.35 51.73
CA ASP A 237 20.01 67.54 50.71
C ASP A 237 20.67 66.17 50.44
N SER A 238 21.97 66.02 50.73
CA SER A 238 22.68 64.73 50.64
C SER A 238 22.19 63.64 51.61
N LEU A 239 21.34 64.01 52.59
CA LEU A 239 20.66 63.09 53.50
C LEU A 239 19.23 62.74 53.07
N ALA A 240 18.65 63.38 52.04
CA ALA A 240 17.24 63.24 51.71
C ALA A 240 16.82 61.77 51.50
N ASP A 241 17.51 61.06 50.60
CA ASP A 241 17.31 59.63 50.28
C ASP A 241 17.50 58.70 51.49
N LYS A 242 18.30 59.11 52.49
CA LYS A 242 18.51 58.37 53.74
C LYS A 242 17.42 58.63 54.80
N LEU A 243 16.71 59.74 54.69
CA LEU A 243 15.60 60.11 55.58
C LEU A 243 14.26 59.60 55.04
N LEU A 244 14.08 59.65 53.73
CA LEU A 244 12.92 59.07 53.03
C LEU A 244 13.42 58.62 51.64
N PRO A 245 13.48 57.30 51.37
CA PRO A 245 13.90 56.79 50.07
C PRO A 245 13.11 57.46 48.93
N GLU A 246 13.71 57.58 47.76
CA GLU A 246 13.14 58.25 46.57
C GLU A 246 13.10 59.80 46.65
N CYS A 247 13.35 60.44 47.81
CA CYS A 247 13.49 61.89 47.90
C CYS A 247 14.91 62.39 47.58
N THR A 248 15.04 63.45 46.78
CA THR A 248 16.34 64.04 46.39
C THR A 248 16.69 65.34 47.11
N THR A 249 15.73 65.95 47.82
CA THR A 249 15.92 67.18 48.61
C THR A 249 15.15 67.13 49.92
N LEU A 250 15.60 67.89 50.92
CA LEU A 250 14.98 67.98 52.24
C LEU A 250 13.60 68.67 52.22
N LYS A 251 13.33 69.49 51.19
CA LYS A 251 11.99 70.06 50.98
C LYS A 251 11.00 68.96 50.62
N GLN A 252 11.36 68.10 49.66
CA GLN A 252 10.56 66.92 49.31
C GLN A 252 10.35 65.99 50.51
N VAL A 253 11.38 65.74 51.34
CA VAL A 253 11.23 64.94 52.57
C VAL A 253 10.22 65.58 53.53
N LYS A 254 10.29 66.90 53.75
CA LYS A 254 9.35 67.63 54.62
C LYS A 254 7.93 67.65 54.07
N GLU A 255 7.78 67.91 52.78
CA GLU A 255 6.48 67.97 52.09
C GLU A 255 5.82 66.58 52.01
N SER A 256 6.60 65.52 51.72
CA SER A 256 6.13 64.13 51.70
C SER A 256 5.74 63.61 53.08
N LEU A 257 6.56 63.85 54.12
CA LEU A 257 6.18 63.51 55.50
C LEU A 257 4.92 64.28 55.93
N LEU A 258 4.84 65.58 55.66
CA LEU A 258 3.66 66.37 55.99
C LEU A 258 2.40 65.84 55.31
N GLN A 259 2.48 65.51 54.01
CA GLN A 259 1.34 64.91 53.29
C GLN A 259 0.95 63.56 53.91
N GLN A 260 1.90 62.67 54.17
CA GLN A 260 1.63 61.37 54.79
C GLN A 260 0.95 61.52 56.16
N PHE A 261 1.38 62.48 56.98
CA PHE A 261 0.74 62.73 58.28
C PHE A 261 -0.60 63.47 58.17
N LEU A 262 -0.84 64.29 57.14
CA LEU A 262 -2.14 64.90 56.87
C LEU A 262 -3.17 63.85 56.43
N GLU A 263 -2.77 62.88 55.60
CA GLU A 263 -3.61 61.75 55.18
C GLU A 263 -3.95 60.84 56.39
N LEU A 264 -2.98 60.59 57.29
CA LEU A 264 -3.21 59.89 58.56
C LEU A 264 -4.10 60.69 59.52
N GLU A 265 -3.92 62.01 59.63
CA GLU A 265 -4.75 62.88 60.47
C GLU A 265 -6.20 62.95 59.95
N GLN A 266 -6.40 62.98 58.63
CA GLN A 266 -7.73 62.87 58.02
C GLN A 266 -8.36 61.50 58.31
N THR A 267 -7.65 60.41 58.00
CA THR A 267 -8.14 59.04 58.27
C THR A 267 -8.51 58.83 59.73
N ALA A 268 -7.70 59.34 60.67
CA ALA A 268 -7.98 59.26 62.11
C ALA A 268 -9.18 60.11 62.54
N LYS A 269 -9.41 61.27 61.92
CA LYS A 269 -10.60 62.11 62.17
C LYS A 269 -11.86 61.44 61.63
N ASP A 270 -11.82 60.96 60.40
CA ASP A 270 -12.95 60.31 59.74
C ASP A 270 -13.35 59.05 60.53
N GLN A 271 -12.39 58.20 60.86
CA GLN A 271 -12.61 57.02 61.72
C GLN A 271 -13.10 57.38 63.13
N ALA A 272 -12.66 58.49 63.72
CA ALA A 272 -13.17 58.97 65.00
C ALA A 272 -14.61 59.50 64.89
N THR A 273 -14.97 60.16 63.78
CA THR A 273 -16.37 60.57 63.51
C THR A 273 -17.28 59.39 63.26
N ASP A 274 -16.85 58.40 62.48
CA ASP A 274 -17.63 57.18 62.20
C ASP A 274 -17.88 56.38 63.47
N ASN A 275 -16.83 56.13 64.27
CA ASN A 275 -16.97 55.49 65.57
C ASN A 275 -17.96 56.24 66.46
N ALA A 276 -17.86 57.57 66.56
CA ALA A 276 -18.74 58.37 67.40
C ALA A 276 -20.19 58.48 66.86
N ILE A 277 -20.40 58.32 65.54
CA ILE A 277 -21.73 58.18 64.92
C ILE A 277 -22.33 56.81 65.26
N LEU A 278 -21.59 55.73 65.02
CA LEU A 278 -22.00 54.35 65.33
C LEU A 278 -22.31 54.20 66.82
N ASP A 279 -21.54 54.82 67.69
CA ASP A 279 -21.74 54.77 69.14
C ASP A 279 -22.96 55.58 69.62
N GLN A 280 -23.48 56.51 68.81
CA GLN A 280 -24.80 57.14 69.03
C GLN A 280 -25.93 56.29 68.45
N LEU A 281 -25.76 55.71 67.25
CA LEU A 281 -26.74 54.78 66.67
C LEU A 281 -27.01 53.58 67.59
N ARG A 282 -25.96 53.00 68.19
CA ARG A 282 -26.02 51.97 69.25
C ARG A 282 -26.98 52.33 70.39
N LYS A 283 -27.06 53.62 70.74
CA LYS A 283 -27.83 54.15 71.89
C LYS A 283 -29.26 54.57 71.51
N MET A 284 -29.60 54.59 70.22
CA MET A 284 -30.94 54.95 69.71
C MET A 284 -31.84 53.74 69.38
N VAL A 285 -31.31 52.52 69.52
CA VAL A 285 -31.91 51.29 69.00
C VAL A 285 -31.99 50.21 70.08
N GLU A 286 -33.16 49.60 70.23
CA GLU A 286 -33.44 48.50 71.17
C GLU A 286 -33.69 47.20 70.38
N ILE A 287 -32.86 46.18 70.62
CA ILE A 287 -32.89 44.90 69.90
C ILE A 287 -32.72 43.76 70.91
N GLU A 288 -33.59 42.76 70.82
CA GLU A 288 -33.43 41.44 71.44
C GLU A 288 -32.49 40.61 70.55
N ILE A 289 -31.23 40.41 70.98
CA ILE A 289 -30.19 39.75 70.18
C ILE A 289 -30.29 38.21 70.33
N PRO A 290 -30.38 37.43 69.24
CA PRO A 290 -30.36 35.97 69.32
C PRO A 290 -29.00 35.40 69.73
N GLN A 291 -29.01 34.28 70.45
CA GLN A 291 -27.80 33.67 71.01
C GLN A 291 -26.83 33.20 69.91
N SER A 292 -27.34 32.65 68.80
CA SER A 292 -26.49 32.24 67.68
C SER A 292 -25.72 33.42 67.06
N LEU A 293 -26.39 34.55 66.83
CA LEU A 293 -25.79 35.75 66.23
C LEU A 293 -24.73 36.36 67.18
N PHE A 294 -25.00 36.37 68.48
CA PHE A 294 -24.04 36.77 69.50
C PHE A 294 -22.78 35.89 69.51
N GLU A 295 -22.93 34.56 69.50
CA GLU A 295 -21.79 33.64 69.47
C GLU A 295 -21.00 33.71 68.17
N GLU A 296 -21.66 33.94 67.03
CA GLU A 296 -21.00 34.09 65.73
C GLU A 296 -20.14 35.36 65.68
N GLN A 297 -20.72 36.53 65.95
CA GLN A 297 -20.00 37.82 65.92
C GLN A 297 -18.82 37.81 66.90
N GLY A 298 -19.03 37.28 68.12
CA GLY A 298 -17.97 37.16 69.12
C GLY A 298 -16.86 36.19 68.74
N ARG A 299 -17.15 35.10 68.01
CA ARG A 299 -16.12 34.20 67.44
C ARG A 299 -15.32 34.87 66.33
N GLN A 300 -15.97 35.64 65.45
CA GLN A 300 -15.29 36.42 64.41
C GLN A 300 -14.31 37.43 65.03
N LEU A 301 -14.77 38.21 66.01
CA LEU A 301 -13.95 39.17 66.76
C LEU A 301 -12.80 38.50 67.51
N TYR A 302 -13.04 37.33 68.13
CA TYR A 302 -11.98 36.56 68.77
C TYR A 302 -10.95 36.03 67.76
N GLY A 303 -11.40 35.56 66.59
CA GLY A 303 -10.52 35.12 65.50
C GLY A 303 -9.60 36.26 65.02
N ALA A 304 -10.15 37.45 64.77
CA ALA A 304 -9.38 38.64 64.42
C ALA A 304 -8.37 39.01 65.52
N LYS A 305 -8.77 38.96 66.79
CA LYS A 305 -7.89 39.19 67.95
C LYS A 305 -6.76 38.16 68.03
N LEU A 306 -7.02 36.88 67.78
CA LEU A 306 -6.00 35.83 67.74
C LEU A 306 -5.00 36.06 66.58
N LEU A 307 -5.47 36.42 65.40
CA LEU A 307 -4.61 36.76 64.25
C LEU A 307 -3.70 37.97 64.54
N GLN A 308 -4.26 39.04 65.13
CA GLN A 308 -3.48 40.22 65.54
C GLN A 308 -2.42 39.87 66.61
N VAL A 309 -2.77 39.05 67.60
CA VAL A 309 -1.82 38.57 68.61
C VAL A 309 -0.74 37.68 67.98
N GLN A 310 -1.08 36.82 67.02
CA GLN A 310 -0.11 35.98 66.29
C GLN A 310 0.83 36.80 65.37
N ALA A 311 0.36 37.92 64.81
CA ALA A 311 1.20 38.84 64.05
C ALA A 311 2.18 39.61 64.96
N ASN A 312 1.70 40.11 66.11
CA ASN A 312 2.49 40.90 67.05
C ASN A 312 3.38 40.07 67.98
N MET A 313 3.04 38.81 68.22
CA MET A 313 3.82 37.86 69.03
C MET A 313 3.97 36.52 68.32
N LYS A 314 5.22 36.05 68.19
CA LYS A 314 5.53 34.68 67.73
C LYS A 314 5.17 33.65 68.80
N LEU A 315 3.87 33.40 68.96
CA LEU A 315 3.32 32.35 69.82
C LEU A 315 3.76 30.97 69.33
N ASN A 316 4.12 30.09 70.26
CA ASN A 316 4.29 28.67 69.95
C ASN A 316 2.93 27.98 69.77
N GLU A 317 2.90 26.91 68.99
CA GLU A 317 1.72 26.10 68.67
C GLU A 317 0.89 25.70 69.90
N GLN A 318 1.55 25.33 71.01
CA GLN A 318 0.91 24.99 72.28
C GLN A 318 0.21 26.19 72.95
N GLN A 319 0.75 27.40 72.79
CA GLN A 319 0.13 28.62 73.31
C GLN A 319 -1.09 28.99 72.47
N LEU A 320 -0.96 28.93 71.13
CA LEU A 320 -2.06 29.16 70.21
C LEU A 320 -3.22 28.18 70.46
N ALA A 321 -2.93 26.88 70.62
CA ALA A 321 -3.93 25.85 70.95
C ALA A 321 -4.61 26.05 72.32
N SER A 322 -3.95 26.70 73.28
CA SER A 322 -4.56 27.05 74.57
C SER A 322 -5.53 28.22 74.45
N LEU A 323 -5.20 29.22 73.62
CA LEU A 323 -6.02 30.39 73.34
C LEU A 323 -7.20 30.05 72.41
N SER A 324 -7.00 29.19 71.40
CA SER A 324 -8.08 28.68 70.55
C SER A 324 -8.96 27.61 71.24
N SER A 325 -8.86 27.45 72.56
CA SER A 325 -9.63 26.44 73.29
C SER A 325 -11.09 26.91 73.52
N PRO A 326 -12.09 26.00 73.51
CA PRO A 326 -13.49 26.38 73.75
C PRO A 326 -13.77 27.05 75.12
N ARG A 327 -12.82 26.98 76.06
CA ARG A 327 -12.88 27.69 77.34
C ARG A 327 -12.50 29.16 77.17
N ALA A 328 -11.34 29.44 76.57
CA ALA A 328 -10.85 30.80 76.34
C ALA A 328 -11.76 31.59 75.38
N VAL A 329 -12.36 30.93 74.38
CA VAL A 329 -13.42 31.51 73.54
C VAL A 329 -14.63 31.92 74.40
N LYS A 330 -15.10 31.05 75.29
CA LYS A 330 -16.28 31.33 76.14
C LYS A 330 -16.01 32.42 77.18
N GLU A 331 -14.82 32.43 77.77
CA GLU A 331 -14.35 33.46 78.70
C GLU A 331 -14.34 34.83 78.02
N TYR A 332 -13.78 34.94 76.81
CA TYR A 332 -13.86 36.15 76.00
C TYR A 332 -15.30 36.57 75.64
N LEU A 333 -16.18 35.63 75.29
CA LEU A 333 -17.60 35.92 75.02
C LEU A 333 -18.34 36.45 76.26
N GLU A 334 -17.94 36.04 77.47
CA GLU A 334 -18.55 36.52 78.73
C GLU A 334 -17.97 37.89 79.14
N ASP A 335 -16.65 38.06 79.05
CA ASP A 335 -15.94 39.33 79.37
C ASP A 335 -16.27 40.49 78.41
N GLN A 336 -16.57 40.19 77.14
CA GLN A 336 -16.76 41.19 76.08
C GLN A 336 -18.21 41.27 75.59
N ARG A 337 -19.14 40.73 76.39
CA ARG A 337 -20.56 40.66 76.07
C ARG A 337 -21.15 42.02 75.68
N GLU A 338 -20.89 43.07 76.45
CA GLU A 338 -21.44 44.40 76.19
C GLU A 338 -20.88 45.03 74.89
N ASP A 339 -19.64 44.72 74.52
CA ASP A 339 -19.01 45.21 73.29
C ASP A 339 -19.54 44.46 72.07
N ILE A 340 -19.62 43.13 72.14
CA ILE A 340 -20.17 42.27 71.08
C ILE A 340 -21.64 42.60 70.84
N GLU A 341 -22.46 42.69 71.88
CA GLU A 341 -23.86 43.15 71.74
C GLU A 341 -23.95 44.61 71.26
N GLY A 342 -22.92 45.44 71.49
CA GLY A 342 -22.82 46.80 70.97
C GLY A 342 -22.65 46.83 69.45
N ILE A 343 -21.65 46.10 68.95
CA ILE A 343 -21.35 45.96 67.52
C ILE A 343 -22.53 45.36 66.76
N ILE A 344 -23.23 44.38 67.35
CA ILE A 344 -24.44 43.80 66.77
C ILE A 344 -25.55 44.85 66.61
N ARG A 345 -25.79 45.70 67.63
CA ARG A 345 -26.77 46.80 67.53
C ARG A 345 -26.37 47.82 66.47
N GLN A 346 -25.08 48.13 66.33
CA GLN A 346 -24.56 49.03 65.30
C GLN A 346 -24.81 48.47 63.89
N ASN A 347 -24.36 47.25 63.62
CA ASN A 347 -24.50 46.60 62.31
C ASN A 347 -25.98 46.46 61.89
N LEU A 348 -26.85 46.08 62.82
CA LEU A 348 -28.30 45.97 62.57
C LEU A 348 -28.97 47.33 62.37
N ALA A 349 -28.56 48.37 63.11
CA ALA A 349 -29.08 49.73 62.93
C ALA A 349 -28.69 50.32 61.57
N VAL A 350 -27.43 50.14 61.14
CA VAL A 350 -26.94 50.58 59.82
C VAL A 350 -27.66 49.83 58.69
N GLY A 351 -27.77 48.49 58.80
CA GLY A 351 -28.46 47.67 57.81
C GLY A 351 -29.97 47.93 57.69
N ASP A 352 -30.59 48.45 58.74
CA ASP A 352 -32.00 48.88 58.75
C ASP A 352 -32.18 50.33 58.25
N ILE A 353 -31.23 51.25 58.51
CA ILE A 353 -31.19 52.56 57.81
C ILE A 353 -31.06 52.36 56.31
N PHE A 354 -30.11 51.53 55.87
CA PHE A 354 -29.84 51.24 54.46
C PHE A 354 -31.09 50.76 53.72
N LYS A 355 -31.88 49.87 54.35
CA LYS A 355 -33.14 49.34 53.82
C LYS A 355 -34.31 50.33 53.87
N ARG A 356 -34.29 51.32 54.77
CA ARG A 356 -35.37 52.32 54.91
C ARG A 356 -35.21 53.51 53.96
N GLU A 357 -33.98 53.93 53.73
CA GLU A 357 -33.65 55.06 52.86
C GLU A 357 -33.38 54.63 51.40
N ASP A 358 -33.50 53.33 51.08
CA ASP A 358 -33.27 52.72 49.75
C ASP A 358 -31.91 53.13 49.16
N LEU A 359 -30.86 53.00 49.98
CA LEU A 359 -29.50 53.39 49.59
C LEU A 359 -28.95 52.41 48.55
N GLN A 360 -28.44 52.96 47.46
CA GLN A 360 -27.82 52.22 46.36
C GLN A 360 -26.33 52.58 46.34
N PHE A 361 -25.44 51.58 46.39
CA PHE A 361 -24.00 51.80 46.23
C PHE A 361 -23.64 51.89 44.74
N SER A 362 -22.64 52.70 44.38
CA SER A 362 -22.15 52.72 43.00
C SER A 362 -21.15 51.59 42.75
N THR A 363 -21.12 51.09 41.51
CA THR A 363 -20.15 50.08 41.08
C THR A 363 -18.70 50.60 41.19
N GLU A 364 -18.48 51.92 41.12
CA GLU A 364 -17.17 52.54 41.32
C GLU A 364 -16.69 52.49 42.78
N GLU A 365 -17.59 52.65 43.74
CA GLU A 365 -17.27 52.50 45.17
C GLU A 365 -17.00 51.03 45.50
N LEU A 366 -17.80 50.11 44.95
CA LEU A 366 -17.58 48.67 45.10
C LEU A 366 -16.22 48.23 44.54
N VAL A 367 -15.84 48.71 43.35
CA VAL A 367 -14.53 48.41 42.72
C VAL A 367 -13.39 48.97 43.54
N LYS A 368 -13.46 50.22 44.01
CA LYS A 368 -12.45 50.80 44.91
C LYS A 368 -12.27 49.97 46.18
N GLU A 369 -13.36 49.47 46.75
CA GLU A 369 -13.28 48.66 47.97
C GLU A 369 -12.80 47.22 47.73
N ILE A 370 -12.99 46.67 46.52
CA ILE A 370 -12.30 45.46 46.06
C ILE A 370 -10.80 45.73 45.94
N GLU A 371 -10.40 46.85 45.32
CA GLU A 371 -8.99 47.24 45.15
C GLU A 371 -8.28 47.51 46.49
N ASN A 372 -8.95 48.18 47.44
CA ASN A 372 -8.49 48.38 48.81
C ASN A 372 -8.25 47.03 49.52
N SER A 373 -9.26 46.16 49.54
CA SER A 373 -9.16 44.81 50.13
C SER A 373 -7.99 44.01 49.54
N ILE A 374 -7.86 44.03 48.21
CA ILE A 374 -6.76 43.37 47.47
C ILE A 374 -5.40 43.96 47.84
N ALA A 375 -5.30 45.29 48.01
CA ALA A 375 -4.07 45.95 48.45
C ALA A 375 -3.68 45.57 49.89
N GLU A 376 -4.66 45.36 50.78
CA GLU A 376 -4.39 44.88 52.14
C GLU A 376 -3.90 43.42 52.17
N PHE A 377 -4.55 42.50 51.45
CA PHE A 377 -4.07 41.11 51.35
C PHE A 377 -2.66 41.04 50.76
N LYS A 378 -2.37 41.85 49.72
CA LYS A 378 -1.03 42.00 49.14
C LYS A 378 -0.02 42.58 50.14
N ARG A 379 -0.40 43.57 50.97
CA ARG A 379 0.45 44.11 52.05
C ARG A 379 0.73 43.08 53.15
N GLN A 380 -0.24 42.22 53.47
CA GLN A 380 -0.10 41.16 54.49
C GLN A 380 0.57 39.87 53.97
N ASN A 381 0.91 39.83 52.67
CA ASN A 381 1.62 38.71 52.03
C ASN A 381 0.85 37.38 52.13
N GLN A 382 -0.50 37.44 52.11
CA GLN A 382 -1.38 36.28 52.09
C GLN A 382 -1.71 35.87 50.65
N ASP A 383 -1.80 34.57 50.42
CA ASP A 383 -2.15 33.98 49.13
C ASP A 383 -3.69 33.94 48.99
N TYR A 384 -4.24 34.57 47.96
CA TYR A 384 -5.69 34.73 47.78
C TYR A 384 -6.09 34.66 46.30
N ASP A 385 -7.34 34.27 46.04
CA ASP A 385 -7.85 34.02 44.69
C ASP A 385 -8.71 35.19 44.19
N GLU A 386 -8.18 35.97 43.24
CA GLU A 386 -8.82 37.17 42.70
C GLU A 386 -10.17 36.90 42.02
N GLU A 387 -10.38 35.70 41.46
CA GLU A 387 -11.64 35.38 40.77
C GLU A 387 -12.74 35.02 41.77
N ARG A 388 -12.43 34.24 42.80
CA ARG A 388 -13.40 33.90 43.86
C ARG A 388 -13.91 35.12 44.63
N VAL A 389 -13.03 36.09 44.90
CA VAL A 389 -13.42 37.34 45.59
C VAL A 389 -14.38 38.19 44.73
N LYS A 390 -14.24 38.14 43.39
CA LYS A 390 -15.18 38.79 42.46
C LYS A 390 -16.50 38.03 42.38
N GLU A 391 -16.45 36.73 42.12
CA GLU A 391 -17.63 35.86 41.96
C GLU A 391 -18.57 35.95 43.18
N GLN A 392 -18.00 35.83 44.37
CA GLN A 392 -18.77 35.89 45.62
C GLN A 392 -19.45 37.26 45.83
N ARG A 393 -18.77 38.36 45.46
CA ARG A 393 -19.28 39.75 45.59
C ARG A 393 -20.27 40.12 44.48
N ILE A 394 -20.18 39.48 43.30
CA ILE A 394 -21.17 39.58 42.21
C ILE A 394 -22.48 38.86 42.60
N TRP A 395 -22.42 37.71 43.28
CA TRP A 395 -23.64 37.07 43.81
C TRP A 395 -24.31 37.89 44.93
N ASP A 396 -23.56 38.74 45.64
CA ASP A 396 -24.12 39.73 46.56
C ASP A 396 -24.76 40.93 45.82
N GLU A 397 -24.19 41.41 44.70
CA GLU A 397 -24.85 42.42 43.84
C GLU A 397 -26.16 41.93 43.22
N VAL A 398 -26.21 40.69 42.73
CA VAL A 398 -27.42 40.12 42.09
C VAL A 398 -28.48 39.73 43.14
N GLY A 399 -28.09 39.52 44.40
CA GLY A 399 -29.02 39.14 45.48
C GLY A 399 -29.53 37.70 45.41
N GLU A 400 -28.84 36.83 44.66
CA GLU A 400 -29.09 35.38 44.60
C GLU A 400 -29.06 34.78 46.00
N SER A 401 -29.98 33.88 46.35
CA SER A 401 -29.95 33.21 47.66
C SER A 401 -28.79 32.21 47.74
N ASP A 402 -28.28 31.91 48.95
CA ASP A 402 -27.15 30.95 49.03
C ASP A 402 -27.53 29.54 48.55
N GLU A 403 -28.82 29.20 48.51
CA GLU A 403 -29.31 27.95 47.90
C GLU A 403 -29.16 27.94 46.36
N GLU A 404 -29.20 29.12 45.73
CA GLU A 404 -28.94 29.33 44.31
C GLU A 404 -27.43 29.46 44.03
N ARG A 405 -26.67 30.07 44.94
CA ARG A 405 -25.19 30.13 44.90
C ARG A 405 -24.57 28.73 45.03
N ASP A 406 -24.95 27.94 46.04
CA ASP A 406 -24.51 26.56 46.23
C ASP A 406 -24.86 25.68 45.02
N LYS A 407 -26.03 25.93 44.41
CA LYS A 407 -26.49 25.23 43.20
C LYS A 407 -25.69 25.65 41.95
N MET A 408 -25.32 26.93 41.81
CA MET A 408 -24.40 27.38 40.76
C MET A 408 -22.99 26.80 40.96
N LEU A 409 -22.43 26.87 42.17
CA LEU A 409 -21.15 26.23 42.53
C LEU A 409 -21.16 24.73 42.20
N PHE A 410 -22.19 24.00 42.63
CA PHE A 410 -22.34 22.57 42.35
C PHE A 410 -22.48 22.27 40.85
N GLN A 411 -23.09 23.18 40.08
CA GLN A 411 -23.21 23.04 38.63
C GLN A 411 -21.88 23.36 37.91
N ILE A 412 -21.14 24.38 38.35
CA ILE A 412 -19.76 24.66 37.90
C ILE A 412 -18.84 23.47 38.22
N ASP A 413 -18.93 22.89 39.42
CA ASP A 413 -18.22 21.68 39.81
C ASP A 413 -18.57 20.49 38.89
N GLN A 414 -19.86 20.28 38.58
CA GLN A 414 -20.27 19.25 37.63
C GLN A 414 -19.70 19.50 36.23
N GLU A 415 -19.73 20.75 35.73
CA GLU A 415 -19.23 21.09 34.41
C GLU A 415 -17.70 20.95 34.32
N CYS A 416 -16.96 21.41 35.33
CA CYS A 416 -15.52 21.19 35.49
C CYS A 416 -15.17 19.69 35.56
N LEU A 417 -15.89 18.92 36.38
CA LEU A 417 -15.71 17.47 36.51
C LEU A 417 -16.03 16.74 35.20
N ASP A 418 -17.05 17.16 34.45
CA ASP A 418 -17.40 16.58 33.15
C ASP A 418 -16.45 17.02 32.02
N VAL A 419 -15.88 18.23 32.08
CA VAL A 419 -14.77 18.63 31.19
C VAL A 419 -13.55 17.78 31.50
N TYR A 420 -13.21 17.57 32.77
CA TYR A 420 -12.11 16.70 33.18
C TYR A 420 -12.32 15.25 32.71
N LYS A 421 -13.50 14.65 32.94
CA LYS A 421 -13.87 13.34 32.39
C LYS A 421 -13.71 13.30 30.87
N ARG A 422 -14.27 14.28 30.13
CA ARG A 422 -14.17 14.36 28.66
C ARG A 422 -12.70 14.41 28.18
N LYS A 423 -11.82 15.12 28.89
CA LYS A 423 -10.38 15.17 28.59
C LYS A 423 -9.67 13.85 28.93
N VAL A 424 -10.00 13.21 30.05
CA VAL A 424 -9.47 11.89 30.45
C VAL A 424 -9.92 10.80 29.47
N ASP A 425 -11.19 10.78 29.08
CA ASP A 425 -11.74 9.86 28.08
C ASP A 425 -11.11 10.05 26.70
N HIS A 426 -10.86 11.30 26.29
CA HIS A 426 -10.15 11.59 25.05
C HIS A 426 -8.68 11.13 25.11
N ALA A 427 -7.99 11.34 26.23
CA ALA A 427 -6.63 10.81 26.44
C ALA A 427 -6.61 9.27 26.49
N ALA A 428 -7.63 8.64 27.06
CA ALA A 428 -7.79 7.19 27.10
C ALA A 428 -8.05 6.60 25.70
N LYS A 429 -8.89 7.26 24.88
CA LYS A 429 -9.11 6.92 23.46
C LYS A 429 -7.84 7.06 22.65
N SER A 430 -7.16 8.22 22.72
CA SER A 430 -5.89 8.44 22.03
C SER A 430 -4.80 7.44 22.45
N ARG A 431 -4.77 7.04 23.74
CA ARG A 431 -3.89 5.95 24.21
C ARG A 431 -4.28 4.59 23.64
N ALA A 432 -5.57 4.29 23.50
CA ALA A 432 -6.04 3.05 22.89
C ALA A 432 -5.72 3.00 21.39
N GLU A 433 -5.96 4.10 20.67
CA GLU A 433 -5.59 4.29 19.26
C GLU A 433 -4.09 4.09 19.05
N LEU A 434 -3.24 4.73 19.86
CA LEU A 434 -1.78 4.57 19.79
C LEU A 434 -1.29 3.15 20.14
N LEU A 435 -2.01 2.42 21.00
CA LEU A 435 -1.72 1.01 21.27
C LEU A 435 -2.19 0.09 20.14
N GLN A 436 -3.32 0.42 19.49
CA GLN A 436 -3.81 -0.31 18.32
C GLN A 436 -2.86 -0.13 17.13
N THR A 437 -2.49 1.10 16.77
CA THR A 437 -1.51 1.34 15.69
C THR A 437 -0.14 0.73 15.99
N LEU A 438 0.27 0.68 17.26
CA LEU A 438 1.50 -0.03 17.65
C LEU A 438 1.35 -1.56 17.46
N ALA A 439 0.20 -2.14 17.79
CA ALA A 439 -0.06 -3.56 17.57
C ALA A 439 -0.10 -3.89 16.07
N ASP A 440 -0.81 -3.08 15.27
CA ASP A 440 -0.93 -3.23 13.82
C ASP A 440 0.44 -3.14 13.13
N ALA A 441 1.24 -2.13 13.48
CA ALA A 441 2.61 -1.96 12.98
C ALA A 441 3.54 -3.13 13.35
N ASN A 442 3.36 -3.77 14.52
CA ASN A 442 4.10 -4.97 14.89
C ASN A 442 3.64 -6.21 14.10
N VAL A 443 2.33 -6.36 13.87
CA VAL A 443 1.78 -7.43 13.02
C VAL A 443 2.30 -7.28 11.58
N GLU A 444 2.23 -6.07 11.02
CA GLU A 444 2.76 -5.72 9.71
C GLU A 444 4.26 -6.04 9.59
N LEU A 445 5.07 -5.65 10.58
CA LEU A 445 6.49 -5.98 10.64
C LEU A 445 6.74 -7.50 10.65
N THR A 446 6.00 -8.27 11.46
CA THR A 446 6.13 -9.73 11.46
C THR A 446 5.68 -10.37 10.14
N SER A 447 4.72 -9.77 9.44
CA SER A 447 4.27 -10.21 8.11
C SER A 447 5.33 -9.95 7.05
N LEU A 448 5.92 -8.75 7.00
CA LEU A 448 7.00 -8.39 6.07
C LEU A 448 8.25 -9.26 6.29
N LEU A 449 8.66 -9.47 7.54
CA LEU A 449 9.76 -10.37 7.88
C LEU A 449 9.48 -11.81 7.41
N SER A 450 8.26 -12.30 7.61
CA SER A 450 7.86 -13.64 7.16
C SER A 450 7.88 -13.77 5.63
N ALA A 451 7.36 -12.78 4.90
CA ALA A 451 7.31 -12.79 3.44
C ALA A 451 8.70 -12.67 2.79
N LEU A 452 9.62 -11.90 3.39
CA LEU A 452 11.02 -11.81 2.94
C LEU A 452 11.87 -13.01 3.40
N GLY A 453 11.44 -13.74 4.43
CA GLY A 453 12.15 -14.87 5.04
C GLY A 453 13.22 -14.47 6.05
N GLU A 454 13.24 -13.21 6.48
CA GLU A 454 14.20 -12.69 7.45
C GLU A 454 13.73 -12.96 8.88
N LYS A 455 14.64 -13.41 9.76
CA LYS A 455 14.30 -13.78 11.15
C LYS A 455 14.42 -12.63 12.14
N THR A 456 15.25 -11.63 11.84
CA THR A 456 15.61 -10.52 12.73
C THR A 456 16.11 -9.34 11.92
N PHE A 457 15.46 -8.18 12.03
CA PHE A 457 15.95 -6.93 11.43
C PHE A 457 16.88 -6.19 12.39
N THR A 458 18.08 -5.82 11.93
CA THR A 458 19.10 -5.16 12.76
C THR A 458 18.77 -3.69 13.00
N GLY A 459 18.03 -3.41 14.08
CA GLY A 459 17.67 -2.06 14.50
C GLY A 459 16.56 -2.00 15.56
N ILE A 460 15.78 -3.07 15.70
CA ILE A 460 14.64 -3.13 16.62
C ILE A 460 15.12 -3.52 18.03
N PRO A 461 14.93 -2.68 19.07
CA PRO A 461 15.31 -3.05 20.43
C PRO A 461 14.31 -4.05 21.02
N GLU A 462 14.76 -5.27 21.33
CA GLU A 462 13.94 -6.37 21.88
C GLU A 462 13.16 -6.05 23.16
N LYS A 463 13.52 -4.95 23.86
CA LYS A 463 12.82 -4.44 25.04
C LYS A 463 12.56 -2.95 24.87
N THR A 464 11.31 -2.62 24.59
CA THR A 464 10.83 -1.30 24.18
C THR A 464 10.67 -0.32 25.37
N SER A 465 11.76 -0.07 26.10
CA SER A 465 11.81 0.84 27.25
C SER A 465 11.61 2.32 26.83
N GLY A 466 10.35 2.75 26.68
CA GLY A 466 9.99 4.11 26.26
C GLY A 466 8.49 4.36 26.25
N THR A 467 8.09 5.57 25.84
CA THR A 467 6.68 5.95 25.64
C THR A 467 6.14 5.40 24.32
N ILE A 468 4.83 5.19 24.22
CA ILE A 468 4.17 4.55 23.06
C ILE A 468 4.51 5.28 21.74
N LYS A 469 4.55 6.62 21.73
CA LYS A 469 4.97 7.40 20.56
C LYS A 469 6.41 7.09 20.16
N LYS A 470 7.35 7.03 21.12
CA LYS A 470 8.75 6.68 20.86
C LYS A 470 8.94 5.23 20.40
N GLN A 471 8.02 4.33 20.75
CA GLN A 471 7.98 2.96 20.24
C GLN A 471 7.55 2.92 18.76
N LEU A 472 6.51 3.68 18.39
CA LEU A 472 6.08 3.88 17.00
C LEU A 472 7.18 4.55 16.14
N GLU A 473 7.79 5.62 16.65
CA GLU A 473 8.92 6.34 15.99
C GLU A 473 10.13 5.43 15.74
N ALA A 474 10.38 4.43 16.61
CA ALA A 474 11.46 3.46 16.43
C ALA A 474 11.13 2.35 15.41
N ILE A 475 9.84 2.03 15.21
CA ILE A 475 9.39 0.98 14.27
C ILE A 475 9.22 1.55 12.85
N ALA A 476 8.77 2.81 12.72
CA ALA A 476 8.53 3.46 11.43
C ALA A 476 9.68 3.32 10.40
N PRO A 477 10.96 3.64 10.70
CA PRO A 477 12.04 3.50 9.71
C PRO A 477 12.37 2.04 9.37
N ALA A 478 12.13 1.09 10.28
CA ALA A 478 12.29 -0.34 10.02
C ALA A 478 11.20 -0.85 9.06
N LEU A 479 9.94 -0.42 9.25
CA LEU A 479 8.86 -0.69 8.30
C LEU A 479 9.15 -0.07 6.92
N GLU A 480 9.55 1.20 6.85
CA GLU A 480 9.85 1.87 5.58
C GLU A 480 10.96 1.16 4.79
N GLN A 481 12.01 0.70 5.47
CA GLN A 481 13.07 -0.09 4.84
C GLN A 481 12.59 -1.49 4.38
N LEU A 482 11.80 -2.20 5.19
CA LEU A 482 11.24 -3.50 4.83
C LEU A 482 10.24 -3.40 3.66
N TRP A 483 9.41 -2.35 3.62
CA TRP A 483 8.54 -2.03 2.49
C TRP A 483 9.36 -1.80 1.22
N LYS A 484 10.41 -0.98 1.28
CA LYS A 484 11.30 -0.75 0.14
C LYS A 484 11.97 -2.05 -0.35
N GLN A 485 12.43 -2.91 0.57
CA GLN A 485 12.99 -4.22 0.23
C GLN A 485 11.95 -5.13 -0.44
N LYS A 486 10.70 -5.18 0.06
CA LYS A 486 9.58 -5.90 -0.58
C LYS A 486 9.34 -5.38 -2.01
N ASP A 487 9.35 -4.07 -2.19
CA ASP A 487 9.12 -3.39 -3.45
C ASP A 487 10.23 -3.63 -4.48
N GLU A 488 11.49 -3.64 -4.06
CA GLU A 488 12.64 -4.01 -4.90
C GLU A 488 12.56 -5.50 -5.26
N ARG A 489 12.18 -6.35 -4.30
CA ARG A 489 12.05 -7.80 -4.48
C ARG A 489 10.94 -8.20 -5.45
N ILE A 490 9.77 -7.57 -5.38
CA ILE A 490 8.68 -7.82 -6.34
C ILE A 490 9.14 -7.50 -7.78
N LYS A 491 9.96 -6.46 -7.96
CA LYS A 491 10.54 -6.10 -9.27
C LYS A 491 11.55 -7.16 -9.76
N GLU A 492 12.35 -7.74 -8.87
CA GLU A 492 13.23 -8.89 -9.18
C GLU A 492 12.41 -10.12 -9.62
N PHE A 493 11.45 -10.57 -8.82
CA PHE A 493 10.60 -11.71 -9.13
C PHE A 493 9.83 -11.53 -10.44
N PHE A 494 9.20 -10.37 -10.65
CA PHE A 494 8.48 -10.05 -11.88
C PHE A 494 9.39 -10.09 -13.11
N ASN A 495 10.61 -9.55 -13.01
CA ASN A 495 11.58 -9.57 -14.11
C ASN A 495 12.03 -11.00 -14.45
N VAL A 496 12.39 -11.80 -13.45
CA VAL A 496 12.79 -13.21 -13.64
C VAL A 496 11.62 -14.03 -14.23
N GLN A 497 10.42 -13.92 -13.67
CA GLN A 497 9.23 -14.62 -14.19
C GLN A 497 8.84 -14.17 -15.60
N SER A 498 8.96 -12.88 -15.93
CA SER A 498 8.75 -12.38 -17.30
C SER A 498 9.76 -12.95 -18.30
N GLN A 499 11.02 -13.14 -17.89
CA GLN A 499 12.04 -13.78 -18.72
C GLN A 499 11.77 -15.30 -18.89
N ILE A 500 11.37 -15.99 -17.81
CA ILE A 500 10.94 -17.41 -17.86
C ILE A 500 9.76 -17.59 -18.83
N GLN A 501 8.70 -16.77 -18.71
CA GLN A 501 7.55 -16.83 -19.62
C GLN A 501 7.93 -16.51 -21.07
N ARG A 502 8.83 -15.56 -21.32
CA ARG A 502 9.29 -15.23 -22.67
C ARG A 502 10.04 -16.40 -23.31
N ILE A 503 11.01 -16.98 -22.62
CA ILE A 503 11.83 -18.08 -23.15
C ILE A 503 11.00 -19.37 -23.31
N SER A 504 10.13 -19.69 -22.34
CA SER A 504 9.20 -20.82 -22.48
C SER A 504 8.17 -20.62 -23.60
N GLY A 505 7.70 -19.39 -23.84
CA GLY A 505 6.86 -19.05 -24.99
C GLY A 505 7.58 -19.23 -26.33
N GLU A 506 8.83 -18.77 -26.45
CA GLU A 506 9.69 -19.00 -27.62
C GLU A 506 9.94 -20.51 -27.88
N ILE A 507 10.14 -21.30 -26.81
CA ILE A 507 10.33 -22.75 -26.85
C ILE A 507 9.05 -23.51 -27.25
N ALA A 508 7.89 -23.05 -26.78
CA ALA A 508 6.59 -23.61 -27.13
C ALA A 508 6.14 -23.24 -28.55
N GLY A 509 6.50 -22.04 -29.02
CA GLY A 509 5.98 -21.43 -30.25
C GLY A 509 4.71 -20.58 -30.04
N THR A 510 4.30 -20.32 -28.80
CA THR A 510 3.09 -19.57 -28.47
C THR A 510 3.35 -18.06 -28.49
N SER A 511 3.24 -17.44 -29.66
CA SER A 511 3.49 -16.00 -29.85
C SER A 511 2.25 -15.12 -29.68
N GLU A 512 1.47 -15.29 -28.60
CA GLU A 512 0.39 -14.32 -28.30
C GLU A 512 0.09 -14.16 -26.80
N GLN A 513 -0.05 -12.89 -26.41
CA GLN A 513 -0.59 -12.32 -25.16
C GLN A 513 -0.34 -13.06 -23.82
N VAL A 514 0.69 -12.57 -23.13
CA VAL A 514 0.96 -12.79 -21.69
C VAL A 514 -0.28 -12.45 -20.85
N GLY A 515 -0.86 -13.45 -20.19
CA GLY A 515 -1.80 -13.24 -19.10
C GLY A 515 -1.09 -12.57 -17.91
N SER A 516 -1.80 -11.66 -17.21
CA SER A 516 -1.21 -10.82 -16.15
C SER A 516 -0.39 -11.62 -15.14
N LEU A 517 0.93 -11.39 -15.13
CA LEU A 517 1.85 -11.95 -14.14
C LEU A 517 1.51 -11.41 -12.75
N VAL A 518 0.95 -12.27 -11.90
CA VAL A 518 0.77 -11.99 -10.47
C VAL A 518 1.96 -12.61 -9.72
N VAL A 519 2.79 -11.76 -9.12
CA VAL A 519 3.84 -12.21 -8.20
C VAL A 519 3.17 -12.63 -6.88
N ASP A 520 3.60 -13.77 -6.34
CA ASP A 520 3.15 -14.26 -5.03
C ASP A 520 3.79 -13.44 -3.90
N GLU A 521 3.12 -12.36 -3.49
CA GLU A 521 3.61 -11.46 -2.44
C GLU A 521 3.74 -12.09 -1.04
N ALA A 522 3.18 -13.28 -0.81
CA ALA A 522 3.22 -13.96 0.48
C ALA A 522 4.58 -14.61 0.77
N ASP A 523 5.40 -14.87 -0.26
CA ASP A 523 6.69 -15.54 -0.15
C ASP A 523 7.62 -15.06 -1.28
N LEU A 524 8.43 -14.06 -0.91
CA LEU A 524 9.43 -13.34 -1.69
C LEU A 524 10.85 -13.72 -1.26
N THR A 525 10.99 -14.92 -0.67
CA THR A 525 12.21 -15.38 0.00
C THR A 525 13.39 -15.55 -0.97
N LEU A 526 14.62 -15.39 -0.45
CA LEU A 526 15.86 -15.61 -1.22
C LEU A 526 15.82 -16.95 -2.00
N LYS A 527 15.48 -18.03 -1.31
CA LYS A 527 15.45 -19.39 -1.88
C LYS A 527 14.55 -19.51 -3.10
N LYS A 528 13.34 -18.95 -3.04
CA LYS A 528 12.37 -19.01 -4.14
C LYS A 528 12.78 -18.12 -5.32
N LEU A 529 13.50 -17.03 -5.06
CA LEU A 529 14.16 -16.26 -6.11
C LEU A 529 15.32 -17.06 -6.74
N ASP A 530 16.15 -17.71 -5.94
CA ASP A 530 17.26 -18.57 -6.40
C ASP A 530 16.74 -19.76 -7.23
N GLU A 531 15.59 -20.34 -6.85
CA GLU A 531 14.87 -21.38 -7.60
C GLU A 531 14.40 -20.86 -8.97
N PHE A 532 13.76 -19.69 -9.05
CA PHE A 532 13.39 -19.09 -10.33
C PHE A 532 14.62 -18.66 -11.16
N GLN A 533 15.69 -18.16 -10.54
CA GLN A 533 16.94 -17.87 -11.25
C GLN A 533 17.59 -19.15 -11.82
N SER A 534 17.51 -20.27 -11.10
CA SER A 534 17.97 -21.57 -11.57
C SER A 534 17.16 -22.07 -12.77
N GLN A 535 15.82 -22.00 -12.68
CA GLN A 535 14.92 -22.31 -13.82
C GLN A 535 15.21 -21.41 -15.04
N LEU A 536 15.50 -20.12 -14.82
CA LEU A 536 15.87 -19.20 -15.89
C LEU A 536 17.21 -19.58 -16.53
N GLN A 537 18.21 -20.00 -15.76
CA GLN A 537 19.49 -20.48 -16.30
C GLN A 537 19.32 -21.79 -17.10
N GLU A 538 18.50 -22.73 -16.62
CA GLU A 538 18.17 -23.96 -17.34
C GLU A 538 17.47 -23.67 -18.68
N LEU A 539 16.47 -22.78 -18.69
CA LEU A 539 15.77 -22.37 -19.91
C LEU A 539 16.66 -21.57 -20.87
N GLN A 540 17.58 -20.73 -20.37
CA GLN A 540 18.57 -20.04 -21.20
C GLN A 540 19.56 -21.03 -21.86
N LYS A 541 19.96 -22.08 -21.12
CA LYS A 541 20.78 -23.19 -21.66
C LYS A 541 20.00 -23.99 -22.70
N GLU A 542 18.76 -24.36 -22.42
CA GLU A 542 17.91 -25.08 -23.40
C GLU A 542 17.70 -24.25 -24.67
N LYS A 543 17.47 -22.93 -24.55
CA LYS A 543 17.38 -22.00 -25.69
C LYS A 543 18.66 -22.02 -26.55
N SER A 544 19.85 -22.03 -25.95
CA SER A 544 21.11 -22.06 -26.70
C SER A 544 21.36 -23.41 -27.38
N GLU A 545 21.06 -24.53 -26.71
CA GLU A 545 21.16 -25.89 -27.26
C GLU A 545 20.18 -26.09 -28.44
N ARG A 546 18.94 -25.62 -28.30
CA ARG A 546 17.93 -25.60 -29.37
C ARG A 546 18.37 -24.75 -30.57
N LEU A 547 18.88 -23.55 -30.33
CA LEU A 547 19.35 -22.66 -31.39
C LEU A 547 20.51 -23.29 -32.17
N HIS A 548 21.46 -23.92 -31.47
CA HIS A 548 22.57 -24.65 -32.11
C HIS A 548 22.04 -25.78 -33.01
N LYS A 549 21.06 -26.56 -32.52
CA LYS A 549 20.43 -27.64 -33.30
C LYS A 549 19.60 -27.16 -34.49
N VAL A 550 18.94 -26.00 -34.39
CA VAL A 550 18.29 -25.35 -35.55
C VAL A 550 19.34 -24.98 -36.60
N LEU A 551 20.48 -24.40 -36.20
CA LEU A 551 21.55 -24.02 -37.13
C LEU A 551 22.22 -25.24 -37.78
N GLU A 552 22.49 -26.29 -37.02
CA GLU A 552 22.96 -27.60 -37.51
C GLU A 552 22.02 -28.15 -38.59
N PHE A 553 20.73 -28.25 -38.28
CA PHE A 553 19.73 -28.73 -39.24
C PHE A 553 19.59 -27.82 -40.47
N VAL A 554 19.61 -26.49 -40.33
CA VAL A 554 19.55 -25.56 -41.49
C VAL A 554 20.77 -25.72 -42.40
N SER A 555 21.98 -25.88 -41.86
CA SER A 555 23.16 -26.22 -42.67
C SER A 555 22.96 -27.55 -43.39
N THR A 556 22.45 -28.57 -42.68
CA THR A 556 22.20 -29.88 -43.29
C THR A 556 21.13 -29.84 -44.39
N VAL A 557 20.14 -28.94 -44.31
CA VAL A 557 19.18 -28.67 -45.41
C VAL A 557 19.86 -27.96 -46.57
N HIS A 558 20.67 -26.93 -46.32
CA HIS A 558 21.45 -26.23 -47.35
C HIS A 558 22.29 -27.21 -48.18
N ASP A 559 23.04 -28.09 -47.51
CA ASP A 559 23.97 -29.00 -48.17
C ASP A 559 23.24 -30.09 -48.97
N LEU A 560 22.06 -30.54 -48.49
CA LEU A 560 21.18 -31.45 -49.23
C LEU A 560 20.52 -30.78 -50.44
N CYS A 561 19.97 -29.57 -50.27
CA CYS A 561 19.40 -28.78 -51.37
C CYS A 561 20.44 -28.50 -52.47
N ALA A 562 21.68 -28.18 -52.08
CA ALA A 562 22.78 -27.94 -53.01
C ALA A 562 23.08 -29.17 -53.88
N VAL A 563 23.16 -30.38 -53.32
CA VAL A 563 23.38 -31.61 -54.10
C VAL A 563 22.16 -31.98 -54.96
N LEU A 564 20.94 -31.76 -54.46
CA LEU A 564 19.68 -32.05 -55.15
C LEU A 564 19.28 -31.00 -56.21
N GLY A 565 20.03 -29.90 -56.36
CA GLY A 565 19.68 -28.80 -57.26
C GLY A 565 18.38 -28.07 -56.88
N MET A 566 18.00 -28.08 -55.61
CA MET A 566 16.75 -27.49 -55.11
C MET A 566 16.97 -26.10 -54.50
N ASP A 567 15.98 -25.21 -54.59
CA ASP A 567 16.04 -23.92 -53.91
C ASP A 567 15.95 -24.10 -52.38
N PHE A 568 17.05 -23.76 -51.71
CA PHE A 568 17.15 -23.67 -50.26
C PHE A 568 16.14 -22.68 -49.66
N LEU A 569 15.87 -21.55 -50.31
CA LEU A 569 15.03 -20.49 -49.74
C LEU A 569 13.55 -20.91 -49.66
N SER A 570 12.98 -21.52 -50.72
CA SER A 570 11.65 -22.14 -50.66
C SER A 570 11.60 -23.23 -49.59
N THR A 571 12.54 -24.19 -49.66
CA THR A 571 12.58 -25.37 -48.77
C THR A 571 12.62 -24.99 -47.28
N VAL A 572 13.36 -23.94 -46.93
CA VAL A 572 13.46 -23.44 -45.54
C VAL A 572 12.27 -22.54 -45.16
N THR A 573 11.73 -21.76 -46.10
CA THR A 573 10.56 -20.90 -45.85
C THR A 573 9.29 -21.73 -45.60
N GLU A 574 9.15 -22.88 -46.26
CA GLU A 574 8.09 -23.87 -46.03
C GLU A 574 8.13 -24.45 -44.60
N VAL A 575 9.32 -24.56 -43.99
CA VAL A 575 9.47 -24.98 -42.59
C VAL A 575 9.13 -23.84 -41.63
N HIS A 576 9.74 -22.66 -41.81
CA HIS A 576 9.38 -21.44 -41.10
C HIS A 576 10.01 -20.19 -41.75
N PRO A 577 9.25 -19.11 -42.01
CA PRO A 577 9.79 -17.90 -42.65
C PRO A 577 11.01 -17.28 -41.95
N SER A 578 11.10 -17.35 -40.62
CA SER A 578 12.23 -16.76 -39.87
C SER A 578 13.53 -17.57 -39.87
N LEU A 579 13.61 -18.69 -40.60
CA LEU A 579 14.84 -19.47 -40.75
C LEU A 579 15.72 -18.97 -41.91
N ASN A 580 15.13 -18.23 -42.86
CA ASN A 580 15.82 -17.47 -43.91
C ASN A 580 16.83 -16.47 -43.29
N ASP A 581 18.02 -16.35 -43.87
CA ASP A 581 19.10 -15.47 -43.35
C ASP A 581 18.81 -13.96 -43.49
N SER A 582 17.74 -13.60 -44.19
CA SER A 582 17.11 -12.27 -44.10
C SER A 582 16.68 -11.91 -42.67
N THR A 583 16.50 -12.90 -41.80
CA THR A 583 16.16 -12.76 -40.38
C THR A 583 17.37 -13.09 -39.50
N GLY A 584 17.86 -12.08 -38.77
CA GLY A 584 19.07 -12.22 -37.95
C GLY A 584 18.93 -13.29 -36.85
N VAL A 585 20.06 -13.87 -36.44
CA VAL A 585 20.16 -15.09 -35.60
C VAL A 585 19.21 -15.11 -34.38
N GLN A 586 19.01 -13.97 -33.72
CA GLN A 586 18.13 -13.84 -32.54
C GLN A 586 16.62 -14.00 -32.84
N SER A 587 16.22 -14.12 -34.11
CA SER A 587 14.82 -14.26 -34.56
C SER A 587 14.49 -15.62 -35.20
N LYS A 588 15.46 -16.54 -35.27
CA LYS A 588 15.24 -17.90 -35.79
C LYS A 588 14.41 -18.72 -34.78
N SER A 589 13.30 -19.31 -35.24
CA SER A 589 12.33 -19.97 -34.34
C SER A 589 12.85 -21.32 -33.81
N ILE A 590 13.06 -21.39 -32.49
CA ILE A 590 13.55 -22.57 -31.74
C ILE A 590 12.44 -23.50 -31.22
N SER A 591 11.21 -23.29 -31.68
CA SER A 591 10.03 -23.99 -31.18
C SER A 591 10.09 -25.51 -31.39
N ASN A 592 9.36 -26.25 -30.55
CA ASN A 592 9.18 -27.70 -30.75
C ASN A 592 8.63 -28.05 -32.15
N ALA A 593 7.75 -27.19 -32.71
CA ALA A 593 7.16 -27.38 -34.03
C ALA A 593 8.20 -27.20 -35.15
N THR A 594 8.98 -26.13 -35.13
CA THR A 594 10.00 -25.85 -36.16
C THR A 594 11.13 -26.87 -36.12
N LEU A 595 11.62 -27.27 -34.94
CA LEU A 595 12.59 -28.36 -34.82
C LEU A 595 12.06 -29.71 -35.34
N SER A 596 10.77 -30.02 -35.12
CA SER A 596 10.14 -31.25 -35.64
C SER A 596 9.97 -31.21 -37.16
N SER A 597 9.51 -30.09 -37.71
CA SER A 597 9.33 -29.91 -39.17
C SER A 597 10.67 -29.91 -39.91
N LEU A 598 11.69 -29.25 -39.36
CA LEU A 598 13.04 -29.22 -39.95
C LEU A 598 13.71 -30.61 -39.91
N ALA A 599 13.52 -31.38 -38.82
CA ALA A 599 13.99 -32.76 -38.78
C ALA A 599 13.28 -33.65 -39.83
N LYS A 600 11.99 -33.41 -40.12
CA LYS A 600 11.25 -34.12 -41.17
C LYS A 600 11.74 -33.75 -42.57
N THR A 601 12.02 -32.48 -42.87
CA THR A 601 12.55 -32.10 -44.19
C THR A 601 13.97 -32.62 -44.40
N VAL A 602 14.84 -32.61 -43.39
CA VAL A 602 16.17 -33.27 -43.47
C VAL A 602 16.04 -34.76 -43.78
N LEU A 603 15.09 -35.47 -43.17
CA LEU A 603 14.84 -36.89 -43.47
C LEU A 603 14.28 -37.09 -44.90
N ALA A 604 13.35 -36.26 -45.33
CA ALA A 604 12.78 -36.33 -46.67
C ALA A 604 13.83 -36.07 -47.77
N LEU A 605 14.66 -35.03 -47.60
CA LEU A 605 15.75 -34.70 -48.53
C LEU A 605 16.84 -35.79 -48.56
N LYS A 606 17.14 -36.45 -47.43
CA LYS A 606 18.07 -37.60 -47.41
C LYS A 606 17.51 -38.82 -48.16
N GLU A 607 16.22 -39.08 -48.08
CA GLU A 607 15.59 -40.17 -48.83
C GLU A 607 15.44 -39.83 -50.33
N ASP A 608 15.13 -38.58 -50.69
CA ASP A 608 15.14 -38.09 -52.08
C ASP A 608 16.55 -38.20 -52.70
N LYS A 609 17.61 -37.78 -51.98
CA LYS A 609 19.01 -37.97 -52.38
C LYS A 609 19.32 -39.44 -52.69
N LYS A 610 18.87 -40.35 -51.85
CA LYS A 610 19.05 -41.81 -52.02
C LYS A 610 18.26 -42.35 -53.21
N GLN A 611 17.02 -41.91 -53.42
CA GLN A 611 16.18 -42.35 -54.55
C GLN A 611 16.70 -41.83 -55.89
N ARG A 612 17.08 -40.55 -55.96
CA ARG A 612 17.71 -39.96 -57.16
C ARG A 612 19.04 -40.60 -57.51
N LEU A 613 19.90 -40.89 -56.53
CA LEU A 613 21.14 -41.61 -56.78
C LEU A 613 20.89 -43.01 -57.34
N HIS A 614 19.95 -43.77 -56.75
CA HIS A 614 19.60 -45.10 -57.26
C HIS A 614 19.08 -45.04 -58.71
N LYS A 615 18.20 -44.09 -59.04
CA LYS A 615 17.71 -43.88 -60.40
C LYS A 615 18.83 -43.50 -61.38
N LEU A 616 19.74 -42.60 -60.97
CA LEU A 616 20.90 -42.22 -61.77
C LEU A 616 21.85 -43.41 -62.01
N GLN A 617 22.00 -44.32 -61.04
CA GLN A 617 22.80 -45.55 -61.16
C GLN A 617 22.17 -46.57 -62.13
N GLU A 618 20.84 -46.72 -62.12
CA GLU A 618 20.11 -47.54 -63.10
C GLU A 618 20.27 -46.99 -64.52
N LEU A 619 20.11 -45.68 -64.71
CA LEU A 619 20.29 -45.01 -66.00
C LEU A 619 21.74 -45.05 -66.48
N ALA A 620 22.72 -44.86 -65.59
CA ALA A 620 24.14 -45.02 -65.91
C ALA A 620 24.45 -46.43 -66.43
N THR A 621 23.82 -47.46 -65.86
CA THR A 621 23.97 -48.85 -66.31
C THR A 621 23.36 -49.04 -67.70
N GLN A 622 22.12 -48.56 -67.91
CA GLN A 622 21.42 -48.65 -69.20
C GLN A 622 22.16 -47.91 -70.32
N LEU A 623 22.69 -46.71 -70.05
CA LEU A 623 23.54 -45.97 -71.00
C LEU A 623 24.80 -46.76 -71.38
N ILE A 624 25.50 -47.34 -70.40
CA ILE A 624 26.69 -48.16 -70.64
C ILE A 624 26.36 -49.39 -71.50
N ASP A 625 25.28 -50.11 -71.19
CA ASP A 625 24.86 -51.28 -71.96
C ASP A 625 24.44 -50.91 -73.39
N LEU A 626 23.71 -49.81 -73.59
CA LEU A 626 23.32 -49.33 -74.92
C LEU A 626 24.51 -48.81 -75.75
N TRP A 627 25.44 -48.07 -75.15
CA TRP A 627 26.67 -47.64 -75.84
C TRP A 627 27.57 -48.83 -76.21
N ASN A 628 27.60 -49.88 -75.38
CA ASN A 628 28.34 -51.11 -75.66
C ASN A 628 27.67 -51.95 -76.76
N LEU A 629 26.34 -51.97 -76.83
CA LEU A 629 25.58 -52.64 -77.89
C LEU A 629 25.67 -51.92 -79.25
N MET A 630 25.81 -50.59 -79.24
CA MET A 630 25.77 -49.74 -80.44
C MET A 630 27.15 -49.30 -80.96
N ASP A 631 28.25 -49.76 -80.32
CA ASP A 631 29.63 -49.29 -80.54
C ASP A 631 29.77 -47.75 -80.51
N ALA A 632 29.07 -47.10 -79.58
CA ALA A 632 29.01 -45.63 -79.52
C ALA A 632 30.39 -44.99 -79.27
N PRO A 633 30.76 -43.90 -79.97
CA PRO A 633 32.08 -43.29 -79.90
C PRO A 633 32.34 -42.66 -78.52
N HIS A 634 33.63 -42.59 -78.13
CA HIS A 634 34.04 -42.04 -76.83
C HIS A 634 33.53 -40.61 -76.59
N GLU A 635 33.45 -39.81 -77.66
CA GLU A 635 32.97 -38.42 -77.65
C GLU A 635 31.50 -38.30 -77.21
N GLU A 636 30.63 -39.26 -77.59
CA GLU A 636 29.24 -39.32 -77.12
C GLU A 636 29.17 -39.76 -75.65
N ARG A 637 30.01 -40.73 -75.23
CA ARG A 637 30.06 -41.22 -73.84
C ARG A 637 30.50 -40.13 -72.85
N CYS A 638 31.51 -39.33 -73.21
CA CYS A 638 32.07 -38.30 -72.34
C CYS A 638 31.10 -37.18 -71.98
N LEU A 639 30.06 -36.92 -72.79
CA LEU A 639 29.01 -35.95 -72.45
C LEU A 639 28.29 -36.33 -71.14
N PHE A 640 28.25 -37.62 -70.81
CA PHE A 640 27.56 -38.18 -69.65
C PHE A 640 28.54 -38.71 -68.59
N ASP A 641 29.80 -38.29 -68.59
CA ASP A 641 30.79 -38.68 -67.54
C ASP A 641 30.33 -38.26 -66.12
N HIS A 642 29.47 -37.23 -66.00
CA HIS A 642 28.85 -36.82 -64.74
C HIS A 642 27.72 -37.77 -64.26
N VAL A 643 27.20 -38.62 -65.15
CA VAL A 643 26.25 -39.69 -64.83
C VAL A 643 27.01 -40.96 -64.45
N THR A 644 27.95 -41.38 -65.30
CA THR A 644 28.69 -42.64 -65.14
C THR A 644 29.60 -42.65 -63.91
N CYS A 645 30.18 -41.51 -63.51
CA CYS A 645 31.02 -41.44 -62.30
C CYS A 645 30.28 -41.77 -61.00
N ASN A 646 28.95 -41.62 -60.97
CA ASN A 646 28.11 -41.93 -59.81
C ASN A 646 27.70 -43.41 -59.72
N ILE A 647 28.03 -44.25 -60.72
CA ILE A 647 27.59 -45.66 -60.79
C ILE A 647 28.05 -46.53 -59.61
N SER A 648 29.17 -46.16 -58.96
CA SER A 648 29.72 -46.85 -57.79
C SER A 648 29.77 -45.98 -56.53
N ALA A 649 29.21 -44.77 -56.57
CA ALA A 649 29.26 -43.84 -55.44
C ALA A 649 28.22 -44.19 -54.36
N THR A 650 28.57 -44.00 -53.09
CA THR A 650 27.63 -44.13 -51.98
C THR A 650 26.90 -42.81 -51.69
N VAL A 651 25.76 -42.88 -50.98
CA VAL A 651 24.90 -41.72 -50.68
C VAL A 651 25.64 -40.59 -49.95
N ASP A 652 26.66 -40.90 -49.15
CA ASP A 652 27.42 -39.91 -48.38
C ASP A 652 28.59 -39.28 -49.18
N GLU A 653 29.14 -39.98 -50.17
CA GLU A 653 30.24 -39.47 -51.01
C GLU A 653 29.77 -38.40 -52.01
N VAL A 654 28.53 -38.50 -52.50
CA VAL A 654 27.95 -37.55 -53.45
C VAL A 654 27.69 -36.20 -52.74
N THR A 655 28.70 -35.33 -52.78
CA THR A 655 28.73 -34.01 -52.12
C THR A 655 28.83 -32.84 -53.11
N ILE A 656 28.97 -33.14 -54.40
CA ILE A 656 29.08 -32.15 -55.48
C ILE A 656 27.70 -31.47 -55.69
N PRO A 657 27.61 -30.12 -55.64
CA PRO A 657 26.37 -29.41 -55.93
C PRO A 657 25.82 -29.72 -57.32
N GLY A 658 24.50 -29.90 -57.42
CA GLY A 658 23.78 -30.22 -58.65
C GLY A 658 23.91 -31.67 -59.14
N ALA A 659 24.76 -32.52 -58.53
CA ALA A 659 25.01 -33.88 -59.02
C ALA A 659 23.77 -34.80 -59.04
N LEU A 660 22.72 -34.46 -58.29
CA LEU A 660 21.43 -35.16 -58.28
C LEU A 660 20.25 -34.20 -58.63
N ALA A 661 20.51 -33.17 -59.42
CA ALA A 661 19.47 -32.32 -60.00
C ALA A 661 18.57 -33.13 -60.95
N LEU A 662 17.27 -32.80 -60.98
CA LEU A 662 16.30 -33.50 -61.83
C LEU A 662 16.67 -33.36 -63.32
N ASP A 663 17.12 -32.17 -63.73
CA ASP A 663 17.54 -31.83 -65.09
C ASP A 663 18.61 -32.80 -65.64
N LEU A 664 19.55 -33.26 -64.80
CA LEU A 664 20.60 -34.22 -65.21
C LEU A 664 20.08 -35.65 -65.30
N ILE A 665 19.08 -36.00 -64.49
CA ILE A 665 18.41 -37.30 -64.52
C ILE A 665 17.52 -37.37 -65.77
N GLU A 666 16.78 -36.30 -66.08
CA GLU A 666 15.97 -36.17 -67.30
C GLU A 666 16.84 -36.22 -68.56
N GLN A 667 18.01 -35.57 -68.56
CA GLN A 667 19.00 -35.70 -69.66
C GLN A 667 19.47 -37.15 -69.85
N ALA A 668 19.70 -37.90 -68.78
CA ALA A 668 20.06 -39.31 -68.87
C ALA A 668 18.89 -40.19 -69.36
N GLU A 669 17.65 -39.94 -68.91
CA GLU A 669 16.45 -40.64 -69.39
C GLU A 669 16.20 -40.41 -70.88
N VAL A 670 16.29 -39.16 -71.34
CA VAL A 670 16.11 -38.79 -72.75
C VAL A 670 17.21 -39.39 -73.62
N GLU A 671 18.44 -39.51 -73.14
CA GLU A 671 19.52 -40.18 -73.89
C GLU A 671 19.33 -41.70 -73.96
N VAL A 672 18.89 -42.36 -72.87
CA VAL A 672 18.50 -43.78 -72.92
C VAL A 672 17.39 -43.99 -73.95
N GLU A 673 16.32 -43.17 -73.91
CA GLU A 673 15.22 -43.29 -74.87
C GLU A 673 15.70 -43.04 -76.31
N ARG A 674 16.54 -42.03 -76.55
CA ARG A 674 17.15 -41.74 -77.86
C ARG A 674 17.97 -42.93 -78.37
N LEU A 675 18.75 -43.57 -77.51
CA LEU A 675 19.58 -44.72 -77.87
C LEU A 675 18.75 -45.98 -78.16
N ASP A 676 17.68 -46.24 -77.39
CA ASP A 676 16.75 -47.33 -77.67
C ASP A 676 15.95 -47.09 -78.96
N GLN A 677 15.50 -45.86 -79.22
CA GLN A 677 14.88 -45.47 -80.49
C GLN A 677 15.86 -45.64 -81.67
N LEU A 678 17.14 -45.28 -81.52
CA LEU A 678 18.18 -45.43 -82.55
C LEU A 678 18.52 -46.90 -82.81
N LYS A 679 18.57 -47.72 -81.76
CA LYS A 679 18.71 -49.19 -81.81
C LYS A 679 17.53 -49.81 -82.56
N ALA A 680 16.30 -49.43 -82.24
CA ALA A 680 15.11 -49.88 -82.97
C ALA A 680 15.12 -49.43 -84.45
N SER A 681 15.55 -48.20 -84.75
CA SER A 681 15.63 -47.72 -86.14
C SER A 681 16.68 -48.46 -86.96
N ARG A 682 17.87 -48.73 -86.40
CA ARG A 682 18.89 -49.57 -87.06
C ARG A 682 18.42 -51.01 -87.22
N MET A 683 17.65 -51.54 -86.26
CA MET A 683 17.07 -52.88 -86.39
C MET A 683 16.08 -52.97 -87.56
N LYS A 684 15.20 -51.98 -87.73
CA LYS A 684 14.34 -51.87 -88.93
C LYS A 684 15.16 -51.75 -90.21
N GLU A 685 16.22 -50.94 -90.23
CA GLU A 685 17.08 -50.78 -91.41
C GLU A 685 17.78 -52.10 -91.82
N ILE A 686 18.32 -52.85 -90.87
CA ILE A 686 18.99 -54.13 -91.13
C ILE A 686 17.96 -55.20 -91.56
N ALA A 687 16.82 -55.28 -90.85
CA ALA A 687 15.73 -56.19 -91.19
C ALA A 687 15.18 -55.91 -92.60
N PHE A 688 14.93 -54.65 -92.97
CA PHE A 688 14.47 -54.32 -94.32
C PHE A 688 15.51 -54.61 -95.41
N LYS A 689 16.82 -54.51 -95.13
CA LYS A 689 17.86 -54.96 -96.07
C LYS A 689 17.85 -56.48 -96.28
N LYS A 690 17.64 -57.25 -95.20
CA LYS A 690 17.47 -58.71 -95.26
C LYS A 690 16.19 -59.10 -96.02
N GLN A 691 15.08 -58.38 -95.78
CA GLN A 691 13.83 -58.55 -96.50
C GLN A 691 13.98 -58.23 -98.00
N ALA A 692 14.70 -57.17 -98.36
CA ALA A 692 14.96 -56.83 -99.77
C ALA A 692 15.86 -57.86 -100.48
N GLU A 693 16.86 -58.43 -99.78
CA GLU A 693 17.64 -59.57 -100.29
C GLU A 693 16.73 -60.78 -100.55
N LEU A 694 15.85 -61.11 -99.59
CA LEU A 694 14.87 -62.20 -99.69
C LEU A 694 13.93 -62.00 -100.89
N GLU A 695 13.36 -60.80 -101.04
CA GLU A 695 12.49 -60.42 -102.15
C GLU A 695 13.18 -60.52 -103.51
N GLU A 696 14.45 -60.10 -103.63
CA GLU A 696 15.20 -60.23 -104.89
C GLU A 696 15.42 -61.70 -105.28
N ILE A 697 15.74 -62.57 -104.32
CA ILE A 697 15.94 -64.01 -104.56
C ILE A 697 14.65 -64.67 -105.03
N TYR A 698 13.52 -64.34 -104.40
CA TYR A 698 12.20 -64.88 -104.77
C TYR A 698 11.70 -64.34 -106.12
N ALA A 699 11.93 -63.07 -106.43
CA ALA A 699 11.63 -62.50 -107.75
C ALA A 699 12.41 -63.22 -108.86
N ARG A 700 13.71 -63.46 -108.67
CA ARG A 700 14.56 -64.26 -109.59
C ARG A 700 14.11 -65.73 -109.71
N ALA A 701 13.41 -66.26 -108.71
CA ALA A 701 12.86 -67.62 -108.71
C ALA A 701 11.42 -67.72 -109.30
N HIS A 702 10.86 -66.60 -109.76
CA HIS A 702 9.45 -66.45 -110.14
C HIS A 702 8.49 -66.96 -109.04
N ILE A 703 8.69 -66.46 -107.83
CA ILE A 703 7.80 -66.66 -106.67
C ILE A 703 7.22 -65.30 -106.30
N GLU A 704 5.89 -65.18 -106.36
CA GLU A 704 5.17 -63.98 -105.93
C GLU A 704 5.13 -63.90 -104.40
N ILE A 705 5.42 -62.71 -103.86
CA ILE A 705 5.37 -62.40 -102.43
C ILE A 705 4.71 -61.04 -102.23
N ASP A 706 3.85 -60.95 -101.23
CA ASP A 706 3.34 -59.67 -100.74
C ASP A 706 4.43 -58.98 -99.91
N SER A 707 5.10 -58.01 -100.54
CA SER A 707 6.20 -57.25 -99.95
C SER A 707 5.70 -56.34 -98.82
N ASP A 708 4.47 -55.82 -98.90
CA ASP A 708 3.95 -54.86 -97.93
C ASP A 708 3.50 -55.58 -96.64
N ASP A 709 2.79 -56.71 -96.76
CA ASP A 709 2.43 -57.58 -95.61
C ASP A 709 3.67 -58.12 -94.87
N ALA A 710 4.72 -58.51 -95.60
CA ALA A 710 5.98 -58.96 -95.00
C ALA A 710 6.69 -57.84 -94.21
N ARG A 711 6.70 -56.61 -94.75
CA ARG A 711 7.31 -55.44 -94.11
C ARG A 711 6.49 -54.94 -92.91
N GLU A 712 5.16 -54.97 -92.98
CA GLU A 712 4.28 -54.63 -91.85
C GLU A 712 4.50 -55.60 -90.67
N LYS A 713 4.66 -56.90 -90.94
CA LYS A 713 5.00 -57.91 -89.91
C LYS A 713 6.35 -57.64 -89.24
N ILE A 714 7.38 -57.29 -90.00
CA ILE A 714 8.70 -56.92 -89.46
C ILE A 714 8.59 -55.67 -88.56
N MET A 715 7.84 -54.65 -88.99
CA MET A 715 7.60 -53.46 -88.17
C MET A 715 6.87 -53.82 -86.87
N ALA A 716 5.77 -54.57 -86.96
CA ALA A 716 4.96 -54.96 -85.80
C ALA A 716 5.76 -55.78 -84.77
N LEU A 717 6.66 -56.66 -85.21
CA LEU A 717 7.54 -57.42 -84.31
C LEU A 717 8.52 -56.48 -83.57
N ILE A 718 9.22 -55.60 -84.29
CA ILE A 718 10.19 -54.68 -83.69
C ILE A 718 9.51 -53.66 -82.77
N ASP A 719 8.38 -53.09 -83.18
CA ASP A 719 7.61 -52.13 -82.38
C ASP A 719 6.87 -52.77 -81.19
N SER A 720 6.72 -54.10 -81.17
CA SER A 720 6.19 -54.82 -80.00
C SER A 720 7.23 -55.06 -78.90
N GLY A 721 8.52 -54.97 -79.21
CA GLY A 721 9.62 -55.27 -78.28
C GLY A 721 9.74 -56.74 -77.83
N ASN A 722 8.89 -57.65 -78.32
CA ASN A 722 8.76 -59.02 -77.82
C ASN A 722 9.75 -60.05 -78.40
N VAL A 723 10.64 -59.64 -79.32
CA VAL A 723 11.61 -60.53 -79.98
C VAL A 723 13.00 -59.95 -79.84
N GLU A 724 14.00 -60.78 -79.52
CA GLU A 724 15.38 -60.30 -79.40
C GLU A 724 15.93 -59.90 -80.79
N PRO A 725 16.61 -58.75 -80.93
CA PRO A 725 17.24 -58.33 -82.18
C PRO A 725 18.11 -59.39 -82.87
N SER A 726 18.78 -60.23 -82.08
CA SER A 726 19.61 -61.35 -82.55
C SER A 726 18.76 -62.48 -83.17
N GLU A 727 17.65 -62.84 -82.54
CA GLU A 727 16.73 -63.89 -82.96
C GLU A 727 15.98 -63.52 -84.24
N LEU A 728 15.47 -62.28 -84.33
CA LEU A 728 14.79 -61.79 -85.54
C LEU A 728 15.71 -61.84 -86.76
N LEU A 729 16.93 -61.30 -86.65
CA LEU A 729 17.89 -61.30 -87.75
C LEU A 729 18.35 -62.72 -88.13
N ALA A 730 18.50 -63.61 -87.15
CA ALA A 730 18.84 -65.00 -87.40
C ALA A 730 17.73 -65.75 -88.17
N ASP A 731 16.45 -65.55 -87.85
CA ASP A 731 15.38 -66.20 -88.61
C ASP A 731 15.19 -65.60 -90.01
N MET A 732 15.42 -64.29 -90.19
CA MET A 732 15.47 -63.69 -91.52
C MET A 732 16.63 -64.27 -92.37
N ASP A 733 17.81 -64.50 -91.80
CA ASP A 733 18.90 -65.20 -92.49
C ASP A 733 18.54 -66.66 -92.80
N ASN A 734 17.83 -67.37 -91.91
CA ASN A 734 17.31 -68.72 -92.19
C ASN A 734 16.30 -68.73 -93.36
N GLN A 735 15.48 -67.68 -93.50
CA GLN A 735 14.55 -67.53 -94.62
C GLN A 735 15.31 -67.24 -95.93
N ILE A 736 16.33 -66.38 -95.90
CA ILE A 736 17.21 -66.09 -97.05
C ILE A 736 17.94 -67.35 -97.53
N VAL A 737 18.40 -68.22 -96.63
CA VAL A 737 19.01 -69.51 -96.99
C VAL A 737 18.00 -70.41 -97.73
N LYS A 738 16.80 -70.59 -97.17
CA LYS A 738 15.73 -71.41 -97.80
C LYS A 738 15.34 -70.88 -99.19
N ALA A 739 15.24 -69.56 -99.35
CA ALA A 739 14.95 -68.93 -100.63
C ALA A 739 16.04 -69.19 -101.69
N LYS A 740 17.32 -69.17 -101.27
CA LYS A 740 18.47 -69.51 -102.15
C LYS A 740 18.44 -70.98 -102.56
N GLU A 741 18.11 -71.90 -101.65
CA GLU A 741 17.94 -73.32 -101.96
C GLU A 741 16.80 -73.56 -102.96
N GLU A 742 15.63 -72.94 -102.76
CA GLU A 742 14.51 -73.06 -103.69
C GLU A 742 14.82 -72.46 -105.06
N SER A 743 15.40 -71.26 -105.11
CA SER A 743 15.85 -70.63 -106.36
C SER A 743 16.84 -71.51 -107.14
N LEU A 744 17.81 -72.13 -106.45
CA LEU A 744 18.73 -73.10 -107.07
C LEU A 744 18.02 -74.34 -107.58
N SER A 745 17.04 -74.89 -106.85
CA SER A 745 16.27 -76.07 -107.28
C SER A 745 15.41 -75.81 -108.53
N ARG A 746 14.88 -74.59 -108.65
CA ARG A 746 14.06 -74.15 -109.80
C ARG A 746 14.90 -73.76 -111.01
N LYS A 747 16.19 -73.46 -110.82
CA LYS A 747 17.07 -72.94 -111.88
C LYS A 747 17.01 -73.78 -113.15
N ASP A 748 17.13 -75.09 -113.04
CA ASP A 748 17.13 -76.01 -114.17
C ASP A 748 15.83 -75.99 -115.00
N ILE A 749 14.73 -75.49 -114.43
CA ILE A 749 13.44 -75.30 -115.10
C ILE A 749 13.37 -73.88 -115.68
N LEU A 750 13.78 -72.86 -114.93
CA LEU A 750 13.80 -71.47 -115.39
C LEU A 750 14.77 -71.28 -116.58
N ASP A 751 15.95 -71.89 -116.53
CA ASP A 751 16.89 -72.02 -117.64
C ASP A 751 16.26 -72.66 -118.90
N LYS A 752 15.23 -73.50 -118.76
CA LYS A 752 14.50 -74.11 -119.90
C LYS A 752 13.35 -73.22 -120.36
N VAL A 753 12.65 -72.55 -119.44
CA VAL A 753 11.58 -71.57 -119.74
C VAL A 753 12.14 -70.37 -120.49
N GLU A 754 13.27 -69.80 -120.04
CA GLU A 754 13.96 -68.69 -120.75
C GLU A 754 14.33 -69.10 -122.18
N LYS A 755 14.97 -70.26 -122.36
CA LYS A 755 15.33 -70.80 -123.68
C LYS A 755 14.10 -71.09 -124.55
N TRP A 756 12.95 -71.41 -123.96
CA TRP A 756 11.68 -71.58 -124.67
C TRP A 756 11.05 -70.23 -125.05
N MET A 757 11.03 -69.24 -124.16
CA MET A 757 10.56 -67.88 -124.47
C MET A 757 11.36 -67.26 -125.61
N SER A 758 12.70 -67.32 -125.57
CA SER A 758 13.56 -66.86 -126.68
C SER A 758 13.32 -67.63 -127.99
N ALA A 759 12.87 -68.88 -127.92
CA ALA A 759 12.53 -69.66 -129.10
C ALA A 759 11.15 -69.26 -129.68
N CYS A 760 10.17 -68.96 -128.83
CA CYS A 760 8.87 -68.40 -129.24
C CYS A 760 8.97 -66.95 -129.73
N GLU A 761 9.96 -66.16 -129.27
CA GLU A 761 10.29 -64.86 -129.85
C GLU A 761 10.84 -64.99 -131.29
N GLU A 762 11.75 -65.94 -131.55
CA GLU A 762 12.19 -66.26 -132.91
C GLU A 762 11.07 -66.90 -133.76
N GLU A 763 10.09 -67.59 -133.16
CA GLU A 763 8.89 -68.11 -133.84
C GLU A 763 7.95 -66.99 -134.29
N SER A 764 7.62 -66.06 -133.39
CA SER A 764 6.81 -64.87 -133.68
C SER A 764 7.47 -64.01 -134.76
N TRP A 765 8.79 -63.77 -134.64
CA TRP A 765 9.59 -63.10 -135.66
C TRP A 765 9.58 -63.84 -137.01
N LEU A 766 9.57 -65.18 -136.99
CA LEU A 766 9.45 -66.00 -138.20
C LEU A 766 8.06 -65.92 -138.83
N GLU A 767 6.98 -65.90 -138.05
CA GLU A 767 5.61 -65.71 -138.57
C GLU A 767 5.49 -64.38 -139.30
N ASP A 768 5.93 -63.27 -138.70
CA ASP A 768 5.90 -61.96 -139.36
C ASP A 768 6.78 -61.92 -140.61
N TYR A 769 7.96 -62.58 -140.59
CA TYR A 769 8.79 -62.75 -141.80
C TYR A 769 8.17 -63.69 -142.86
N ASN A 770 7.28 -64.62 -142.48
CA ASN A 770 6.54 -65.45 -143.42
C ASN A 770 5.37 -64.69 -144.08
N ARG A 771 4.83 -63.65 -143.42
CA ARG A 771 3.68 -62.85 -143.88
C ARG A 771 4.05 -61.73 -144.87
N ASP A 772 5.32 -61.35 -144.99
CA ASP A 772 5.78 -60.33 -145.95
C ASP A 772 5.81 -60.85 -147.40
N GLU A 773 4.94 -60.30 -148.26
CA GLU A 773 4.91 -60.63 -149.70
C GLU A 773 6.20 -60.21 -150.44
N ASN A 774 6.93 -59.20 -149.95
CA ASN A 774 8.18 -58.72 -150.59
C ASN A 774 9.39 -59.62 -150.30
N ARG A 775 9.24 -60.64 -149.46
CA ARG A 775 10.29 -61.58 -149.00
C ARG A 775 11.21 -62.11 -150.10
N TYR A 776 10.68 -62.36 -151.29
CA TYR A 776 11.42 -62.94 -152.43
C TYR A 776 11.92 -61.91 -153.46
N ASN A 777 11.68 -60.61 -153.22
CA ASN A 777 12.24 -59.55 -154.04
C ASN A 777 13.78 -59.54 -153.89
N ALA A 778 14.51 -59.35 -155.00
CA ALA A 778 15.96 -59.54 -155.13
C ALA A 778 16.80 -58.43 -154.47
N SER A 779 16.44 -58.03 -153.25
CA SER A 779 17.10 -57.01 -152.46
C SER A 779 18.41 -57.52 -151.83
N ARG A 780 19.36 -56.59 -151.61
CA ARG A 780 20.72 -56.86 -151.12
C ARG A 780 20.75 -57.22 -149.63
N GLY A 781 20.24 -58.40 -149.30
CA GLY A 781 20.10 -58.90 -147.93
C GLY A 781 19.16 -60.10 -147.81
N ALA A 782 18.28 -60.32 -148.81
CA ALA A 782 17.30 -61.41 -148.82
C ALA A 782 17.91 -62.78 -148.49
N HIS A 783 19.10 -63.12 -149.01
CA HIS A 783 19.76 -64.39 -148.71
C HIS A 783 20.12 -64.58 -147.22
N LEU A 784 20.40 -63.48 -146.49
CA LEU A 784 20.81 -63.53 -145.08
C LEU A 784 19.58 -63.62 -144.17
N ASN A 785 18.51 -62.89 -144.51
CA ASN A 785 17.22 -63.03 -143.83
C ASN A 785 16.60 -64.41 -144.14
N LEU A 786 16.75 -64.94 -145.35
CA LEU A 786 16.39 -66.31 -145.68
C LEU A 786 17.22 -67.31 -144.85
N LYS A 787 18.51 -67.05 -144.63
CA LYS A 787 19.36 -67.91 -143.78
C LYS A 787 19.03 -67.80 -142.28
N ARG A 788 18.64 -66.62 -141.76
CA ARG A 788 18.08 -66.50 -140.40
C ARG A 788 16.75 -67.21 -140.33
N ALA A 789 15.83 -66.99 -141.27
CA ALA A 789 14.52 -67.63 -141.30
C ALA A 789 14.63 -69.16 -141.45
N GLU A 790 15.60 -69.69 -142.18
CA GLU A 790 15.80 -71.14 -142.27
C GLU A 790 16.49 -71.70 -141.01
N LYS A 791 17.39 -70.94 -140.36
CA LYS A 791 17.92 -71.30 -139.03
C LYS A 791 16.83 -71.24 -137.95
N ALA A 792 15.95 -70.24 -138.00
CA ALA A 792 14.81 -70.05 -137.12
C ALA A 792 13.74 -71.12 -137.41
N ARG A 793 13.47 -71.51 -138.66
CA ARG A 793 12.68 -72.71 -138.99
C ARG A 793 13.31 -73.99 -138.45
N VAL A 794 14.63 -74.13 -138.50
CA VAL A 794 15.33 -75.26 -137.85
C VAL A 794 15.28 -75.17 -136.32
N LEU A 795 15.04 -73.99 -135.74
CA LEU A 795 14.82 -73.81 -134.30
C LEU A 795 13.35 -74.11 -133.94
N VAL A 796 12.39 -73.54 -134.66
CA VAL A 796 10.94 -73.72 -134.54
C VAL A 796 10.52 -75.16 -134.84
N ASN A 797 11.10 -75.83 -135.85
CA ASN A 797 10.90 -77.26 -136.08
C ASN A 797 11.61 -78.16 -135.04
N LYS A 798 12.44 -77.56 -134.16
CA LYS A 798 13.03 -78.21 -132.97
C LYS A 798 12.30 -77.82 -131.68
N ILE A 799 11.46 -76.78 -131.68
CA ILE A 799 10.32 -76.70 -130.76
C ILE A 799 9.37 -77.80 -131.27
N PRO A 800 9.06 -78.85 -130.50
CA PRO A 800 8.09 -79.83 -130.98
C PRO A 800 6.73 -79.14 -131.11
N ASP A 801 6.05 -79.32 -132.26
CA ASP A 801 4.75 -78.71 -132.56
C ASP A 801 3.83 -78.77 -131.31
N GLY A 802 3.36 -77.61 -130.85
CA GLY A 802 2.92 -77.33 -129.47
C GLY A 802 1.74 -78.16 -128.94
N ARG A 803 1.22 -79.07 -129.77
CA ARG A 803 0.24 -80.11 -129.42
C ARG A 803 0.85 -81.39 -128.82
N HIS A 804 2.15 -81.66 -128.98
CA HIS A 804 2.76 -82.93 -128.55
C HIS A 804 3.93 -82.83 -127.54
N ILE A 805 4.33 -81.64 -127.08
CA ILE A 805 5.19 -81.52 -125.88
C ILE A 805 4.48 -82.08 -124.62
N TRP A 806 3.15 -82.21 -124.67
CA TRP A 806 2.31 -82.77 -123.59
C TRP A 806 2.14 -84.29 -123.63
N ASP A 807 2.68 -85.00 -124.63
CA ASP A 807 2.63 -86.47 -124.75
C ASP A 807 3.94 -87.16 -124.31
N ILE A 808 4.37 -86.87 -123.08
CA ILE A 808 5.28 -87.77 -122.33
C ILE A 808 4.45 -88.98 -121.83
N PRO A 809 4.97 -90.22 -121.83
CA PRO A 809 4.14 -91.43 -121.77
C PRO A 809 3.24 -91.57 -120.52
N LYS A 810 1.96 -91.93 -120.74
CA LYS A 810 1.00 -92.28 -119.69
C LYS A 810 1.26 -93.66 -119.09
N GLY A 811 2.20 -93.72 -118.17
CA GLY A 811 2.53 -94.90 -117.36
C GLY A 811 3.98 -94.78 -116.88
N GLU A 812 4.27 -94.75 -115.58
CA GLU A 812 3.44 -95.20 -114.46
C GLU A 812 2.41 -94.18 -113.93
N ARG A 813 1.37 -94.69 -113.26
CA ARG A 813 0.41 -93.93 -112.44
C ARG A 813 0.08 -94.73 -111.17
N PRO A 814 0.13 -94.08 -110.00
CA PRO A 814 -1.01 -93.97 -109.10
C PRO A 814 -1.90 -92.81 -109.60
N LYS A 815 -3.21 -92.95 -109.84
CA LYS A 815 -4.29 -93.37 -108.93
C LYS A 815 -4.45 -92.41 -107.73
N ASP A 816 -5.53 -91.65 -107.59
CA ASP A 816 -6.72 -91.47 -108.46
C ASP A 816 -7.29 -90.05 -108.27
N GLN A 817 -7.94 -89.48 -109.28
CA GLN A 817 -8.58 -88.15 -109.16
C GLN A 817 -9.87 -88.02 -110.00
N LYS A 818 -10.97 -88.61 -109.50
CA LYS A 818 -12.35 -88.05 -109.55
C LYS A 818 -13.40 -88.98 -108.91
N LYS A 819 -13.66 -88.73 -107.62
CA LYS A 819 -14.86 -89.06 -106.83
C LYS A 819 -14.73 -88.21 -105.55
N PHE A 820 -15.67 -87.37 -105.12
CA PHE A 820 -16.99 -87.02 -105.64
C PHE A 820 -17.15 -85.49 -105.73
N GLN A 821 -18.19 -85.05 -106.43
CA GLN A 821 -18.91 -83.80 -106.12
C GLN A 821 -20.29 -84.24 -105.58
N GLU A 822 -20.87 -83.50 -104.62
CA GLU A 822 -21.81 -83.99 -103.59
C GLU A 822 -21.11 -84.94 -102.58
N GLN A 823 -21.33 -84.86 -101.27
CA GLN A 823 -22.52 -84.44 -100.53
C GLN A 823 -22.27 -83.33 -99.49
N VAL A 824 -23.36 -82.86 -98.87
CA VAL A 824 -23.42 -81.83 -97.82
C VAL A 824 -23.29 -82.46 -96.42
N ASN A 825 -22.83 -81.67 -95.44
CA ASN A 825 -22.83 -81.91 -93.98
C ASN A 825 -24.02 -82.71 -93.42
N PRO A 826 -23.89 -83.42 -92.26
CA PRO A 826 -23.05 -83.02 -91.12
C PRO A 826 -22.28 -84.14 -90.35
N GLU A 827 -21.68 -83.72 -89.22
CA GLU A 827 -21.43 -84.41 -87.92
C GLU A 827 -22.23 -85.68 -87.54
N PRO A 828 -21.87 -86.44 -86.46
CA PRO A 828 -20.62 -86.45 -85.64
C PRO A 828 -20.13 -87.89 -85.27
N GLU A 829 -19.25 -87.98 -84.23
CA GLU A 829 -19.21 -89.09 -83.25
C GLU A 829 -18.66 -90.49 -83.71
N VAL A 830 -18.24 -91.46 -82.87
CA VAL A 830 -18.34 -91.66 -81.40
C VAL A 830 -17.23 -92.59 -80.82
N PHE A 831 -16.99 -92.53 -79.49
CA PHE A 831 -16.31 -93.50 -78.56
C PHE A 831 -14.93 -94.09 -78.91
N GLY A 832 -14.05 -94.46 -77.96
CA GLY A 832 -14.12 -94.51 -76.48
C GLY A 832 -13.28 -95.70 -75.98
N SER A 833 -12.71 -95.74 -74.77
CA SER A 833 -13.39 -95.45 -73.50
C SER A 833 -12.43 -95.41 -72.28
N LYS A 834 -12.67 -94.44 -71.37
CA LYS A 834 -12.77 -94.58 -69.88
C LYS A 834 -11.54 -95.03 -69.04
N PRO A 835 -11.51 -94.71 -67.72
CA PRO A 835 -11.99 -93.49 -67.05
C PRO A 835 -11.07 -92.98 -65.89
N THR A 836 -11.52 -91.90 -65.23
CA THR A 836 -11.33 -91.48 -63.82
C THR A 836 -10.56 -92.41 -62.86
N PRO A 837 -9.80 -91.90 -61.84
CA PRO A 837 -10.30 -90.83 -60.94
C PRO A 837 -9.27 -89.87 -60.27
N SER A 838 -9.79 -88.88 -59.54
CA SER A 838 -9.10 -88.22 -58.42
C SER A 838 -9.17 -89.11 -57.17
N PRO A 839 -8.07 -89.32 -56.41
CA PRO A 839 -8.09 -88.91 -54.97
C PRO A 839 -6.69 -88.63 -54.33
N GLY A 840 -6.68 -88.12 -53.09
CA GLY A 840 -5.52 -88.12 -52.17
C GLY A 840 -4.61 -86.88 -52.24
N ARG A 841 -4.24 -86.12 -51.19
CA ARG A 841 -4.42 -86.14 -49.71
C ARG A 841 -3.38 -86.88 -48.82
N SER A 842 -2.18 -86.32 -48.66
CA SER A 842 -1.28 -86.41 -47.47
C SER A 842 -0.03 -85.52 -47.67
N SER A 843 0.21 -84.44 -46.92
CA SER A 843 0.97 -84.37 -45.64
C SER A 843 2.43 -84.87 -45.72
N LEU A 844 3.49 -84.18 -45.26
CA LEU A 844 3.63 -83.08 -44.27
C LEU A 844 4.62 -81.99 -44.79
N GLY A 845 4.74 -80.78 -44.22
CA GLY A 845 3.95 -80.09 -43.19
C GLY A 845 4.79 -79.22 -42.23
N ALA A 846 4.34 -78.00 -41.91
CA ALA A 846 4.88 -77.19 -40.81
C ALA A 846 3.86 -76.16 -40.26
N LYS A 847 3.66 -76.19 -38.93
CA LYS A 847 3.19 -75.12 -38.01
C LYS A 847 2.03 -74.18 -38.43
N LYS A 848 0.85 -74.44 -37.81
CA LYS A 848 -0.15 -73.43 -37.36
C LYS A 848 0.53 -72.32 -36.52
N VAL A 849 -0.03 -71.13 -36.24
CA VAL A 849 -1.32 -70.73 -35.60
C VAL A 849 -1.50 -69.22 -35.92
N VAL A 850 -2.60 -68.63 -36.44
CA VAL A 850 -4.05 -68.60 -36.08
C VAL A 850 -4.36 -67.87 -34.75
N GLY A 851 -4.45 -66.54 -34.76
CA GLY A 851 -5.00 -65.76 -33.63
C GLY A 851 -6.54 -65.63 -33.65
N PRO A 852 -7.14 -64.91 -32.70
CA PRO A 852 -8.51 -64.40 -32.85
C PRO A 852 -8.69 -62.89 -32.57
N ARG A 853 -9.38 -62.24 -33.52
CA ARG A 853 -10.16 -60.97 -33.49
C ARG A 853 -10.34 -60.16 -32.18
N ALA A 854 -10.31 -58.83 -32.34
CA ALA A 854 -11.34 -57.92 -31.83
C ALA A 854 -11.61 -56.76 -32.83
N ASN A 855 -12.76 -56.07 -32.67
CA ASN A 855 -13.44 -55.18 -33.63
C ASN A 855 -12.75 -53.86 -34.05
N GLY A 856 -13.19 -53.32 -35.20
CA GLY A 856 -13.20 -51.88 -35.53
C GLY A 856 -12.08 -51.40 -36.46
N GLY A 857 -12.31 -50.56 -37.49
CA GLY A 857 -13.58 -50.13 -38.10
C GLY A 857 -13.53 -48.72 -38.70
N GLY A 858 -13.65 -48.59 -40.03
CA GLY A 858 -13.85 -47.28 -40.71
C GLY A 858 -13.11 -47.13 -42.05
N ALA A 859 -13.81 -46.51 -43.02
CA ALA A 859 -13.35 -45.74 -44.21
C ALA A 859 -11.90 -45.97 -44.76
N ASN A 860 -11.69 -46.20 -46.05
CA ASN A 860 -12.27 -45.47 -47.19
C ASN A 860 -12.37 -46.32 -48.48
N GLY A 861 -13.23 -45.91 -49.41
CA GLY A 861 -13.31 -46.52 -50.74
C GLY A 861 -14.03 -45.65 -51.78
N THR A 862 -13.28 -45.16 -52.77
CA THR A 862 -13.77 -44.65 -54.06
C THR A 862 -12.64 -44.76 -55.08
N PRO A 863 -12.95 -44.95 -56.38
CA PRO A 863 -12.71 -43.85 -57.32
C PRO A 863 -13.77 -43.77 -58.46
N ILE A 864 -13.47 -42.95 -59.48
CA ILE A 864 -13.91 -43.01 -60.90
C ILE A 864 -15.02 -42.03 -61.38
N LYS A 865 -14.55 -40.96 -62.05
CA LYS A 865 -15.04 -40.27 -63.28
C LYS A 865 -16.18 -39.20 -63.28
N ARG A 866 -15.77 -38.04 -63.85
CA ARG A 866 -16.37 -37.26 -64.98
C ARG A 866 -17.43 -36.15 -64.75
N LEU A 867 -17.00 -34.95 -65.18
CA LEU A 867 -17.66 -34.00 -66.12
C LEU A 867 -18.84 -33.07 -65.68
N SER A 868 -18.54 -31.76 -65.76
CA SER A 868 -19.21 -30.74 -66.60
C SER A 868 -19.84 -29.48 -65.94
N LEU A 869 -19.44 -28.33 -66.52
CA LEU A 869 -20.11 -27.03 -66.72
C LEU A 869 -21.13 -26.43 -65.72
N ASN A 870 -20.84 -25.17 -65.32
CA ASN A 870 -21.78 -24.03 -65.12
C ASN A 870 -22.82 -24.12 -63.96
N GLN A 871 -23.34 -23.02 -63.38
CA GLN A 871 -23.31 -21.59 -63.74
C GLN A 871 -23.53 -20.68 -62.49
N ASN A 872 -23.01 -19.42 -62.52
CA ASN A 872 -23.31 -18.29 -61.58
C ASN A 872 -22.94 -18.51 -60.08
N GLY A 873 -22.61 -17.54 -59.22
CA GLY A 873 -22.36 -16.08 -59.24
C GLY A 873 -21.97 -15.68 -57.79
N SER A 874 -21.29 -14.58 -57.43
CA SER A 874 -21.12 -13.24 -58.03
C SER A 874 -19.81 -12.55 -57.57
N ARG A 875 -19.55 -11.29 -58.00
CA ARG A 875 -18.36 -10.43 -57.69
C ARG A 875 -18.34 -9.92 -56.21
N SER A 876 -17.35 -9.21 -55.64
CA SER A 876 -16.23 -8.34 -56.13
C SER A 876 -15.11 -8.19 -55.04
N ILE A 877 -13.84 -7.76 -55.19
CA ILE A 877 -13.05 -6.90 -56.14
C ILE A 877 -13.32 -5.38 -55.92
N ASN A 878 -12.39 -4.44 -55.66
CA ASN A 878 -10.91 -4.31 -55.46
C ASN A 878 -10.66 -3.18 -54.39
N LYS A 879 -9.49 -2.84 -53.79
CA LYS A 879 -8.03 -3.11 -53.89
C LYS A 879 -7.17 -1.86 -54.33
N ASP A 880 -6.08 -1.60 -53.59
CA ASP A 880 -4.94 -0.65 -53.80
C ASP A 880 -5.14 0.88 -53.63
N GLY A 881 -4.10 1.64 -53.15
CA GLY A 881 -4.27 3.07 -52.78
C GLY A 881 -3.10 4.09 -52.61
N LYS A 882 -1.85 3.72 -52.21
CA LYS A 882 -0.59 4.55 -52.33
C LYS A 882 -0.36 5.83 -51.44
N ARG A 883 0.94 6.19 -51.30
CA ARG A 883 1.67 7.25 -50.52
C ARG A 883 1.17 8.73 -50.69
N ASP A 884 1.57 9.78 -49.93
CA ASP A 884 2.94 10.28 -49.54
C ASP A 884 3.00 11.30 -48.34
N ASN A 885 4.09 12.08 -48.20
CA ASN A 885 4.67 12.70 -46.97
C ASN A 885 4.23 14.11 -46.46
N ASN A 886 4.62 14.40 -45.19
CA ASN A 886 5.01 15.69 -44.53
C ASN A 886 3.96 16.78 -44.12
N THR A 887 3.85 17.09 -42.81
CA THR A 887 4.48 18.25 -42.10
C THR A 887 4.02 18.35 -40.60
N ARG A 888 4.75 19.12 -39.76
CA ARG A 888 4.71 19.31 -38.28
C ARG A 888 3.88 20.56 -37.83
N PRO A 889 3.69 20.90 -36.52
CA PRO A 889 3.70 20.13 -35.24
C PRO A 889 2.67 20.63 -34.14
N ILE A 890 2.87 20.20 -32.86
CA ILE A 890 2.47 20.83 -31.56
C ILE A 890 1.03 20.61 -31.01
N ALA A 891 0.96 19.69 -30.02
CA ALA A 891 0.41 19.86 -28.66
C ALA A 891 -1.14 20.02 -28.44
N PRO A 892 -1.67 19.96 -27.19
CA PRO A 892 -2.39 18.74 -26.75
C PRO A 892 -3.67 18.94 -25.90
N VAL A 893 -4.16 17.83 -25.31
CA VAL A 893 -5.04 17.72 -24.10
C VAL A 893 -6.57 17.71 -24.29
N ASN A 894 -7.12 16.49 -24.17
CA ASN A 894 -8.35 16.05 -23.47
C ASN A 894 -9.79 16.23 -24.00
N TYR A 895 -10.56 15.20 -23.61
CA TYR A 895 -12.00 15.12 -23.27
C TYR A 895 -13.07 15.17 -24.37
N VAL A 896 -13.78 14.03 -24.50
CA VAL A 896 -15.18 13.95 -24.92
C VAL A 896 -15.92 13.00 -23.98
N ALA A 897 -16.76 13.55 -23.11
CA ALA A 897 -17.84 12.85 -22.41
C ALA A 897 -18.85 13.91 -21.94
N MET A 898 -20.04 13.96 -22.55
CA MET A 898 -21.10 14.93 -22.23
C MET A 898 -22.48 14.33 -22.48
N SER A 899 -23.33 14.38 -21.46
CA SER A 899 -24.80 14.30 -21.50
C SER A 899 -25.24 15.10 -20.26
N LYS A 900 -25.56 16.39 -20.36
CA LYS A 900 -26.70 17.03 -21.04
C LYS A 900 -28.05 16.67 -20.40
N GLU A 901 -28.53 17.58 -19.57
CA GLU A 901 -29.94 18.02 -19.52
C GLU A 901 -29.93 19.53 -19.25
N ASP A 902 -30.89 20.25 -19.81
CA ASP A 902 -30.98 21.72 -19.80
C ASP A 902 -32.32 22.15 -19.18
N ASP A 903 -32.37 23.28 -18.46
CA ASP A 903 -33.16 24.48 -18.83
C ASP A 903 -33.13 25.56 -17.72
N ALA A 904 -33.60 26.77 -18.03
CA ALA A 904 -33.43 27.96 -17.19
C ALA A 904 -34.69 28.83 -17.04
N SER A 905 -34.87 29.49 -15.88
CA SER A 905 -35.43 30.85 -15.73
C SER A 905 -35.35 31.37 -14.25
N PRO A 906 -35.39 32.70 -13.98
CA PRO A 906 -35.03 33.28 -12.67
C PRO A 906 -36.11 34.17 -11.99
N ILE A 907 -35.87 34.63 -10.73
CA ILE A 907 -36.08 36.00 -10.15
C ILE A 907 -36.30 35.99 -8.59
N SER A 908 -35.77 37.00 -7.89
CA SER A 908 -36.07 37.46 -6.49
C SER A 908 -35.80 36.47 -5.34
N GLY A 909 -34.68 36.55 -4.60
CA GLY A 909 -34.42 37.47 -3.46
C GLY A 909 -34.11 36.62 -2.19
N THR A 910 -33.33 37.00 -1.16
CA THR A 910 -32.77 38.29 -0.67
C THR A 910 -31.44 38.01 0.11
N GLU A 911 -30.64 39.04 0.41
CA GLU A 911 -29.40 39.05 1.23
C GLU A 911 -29.62 38.81 2.77
N PRO A 912 -28.58 38.72 3.65
CA PRO A 912 -27.22 38.13 3.53
C PRO A 912 -26.65 37.41 4.80
N LEU A 913 -25.66 36.50 4.61
CA LEU A 913 -24.51 36.20 5.52
C LEU A 913 -24.80 35.72 6.99
N PRO A 914 -23.79 35.51 7.88
CA PRO A 914 -22.78 34.42 7.81
C PRO A 914 -22.53 33.66 9.14
N ALA A 915 -21.81 32.52 9.09
CA ALA A 915 -20.89 32.07 10.15
C ALA A 915 -19.95 30.94 9.65
N SER A 916 -18.68 30.97 10.08
CA SER A 916 -17.66 29.93 9.83
C SER A 916 -17.48 29.02 11.08
N PRO A 917 -16.50 28.09 11.18
CA PRO A 917 -15.05 28.37 11.11
C PRO A 917 -14.36 28.04 9.78
#